data_AF-A0A420SS84-F1
#
_entry.id   AF-A0A420SS84-F1
#
_cell.length_a   1.000
_cell.length_b   1.000
_cell.length_c   1.000
_cell.angle_alpha   90.00
_cell.angle_beta   90.00
_cell.angle_gamma   90.00
#
_symmetry.space_group_name_H-M   'P 1'
#
loop_
_entity.id
_entity.type
_entity.pdbx_description
1 polymer ?
#
loop_
_entity_poly.entity_id
_entity_poly.type
_entity_poly.pdbx_seq_one_letter_code
_entity_poly.pdbx_strand_id
1 'polypeptide(L)'
;MDHTTPEGKILTDAWNTVTSKPGGPQRVYWGLESVDPSKIWCFFDFESVEQHRHFAEEYGADAVKDIPKICTYGEFSKHIQMVPSSDVLGSPLTEIILAYFPQEISDGKKETLSSKIQEILRQAFPDDARVAHAWGVENDFPARSETGKPRSVVMGFIGLSHPEAWEDYRQTDGWKEALSSIEGLEESQLHQFQPKFFRTADISSSARLISVPVFHNSGSKIHNSTPETLKLAKTPPESFVTTIRTQPNFHLYHDMTEKVTTPTGILDQEHNAPRKPSLFHQRKPDPPDQHRPACFSNLSSELGFIFAVAGSIMISEYFSSGFNIIFSSLADTSHEARTWPAAVINLTTAVLILPFARLSEIHGGRLIFLGGHAWSIVWSIIAGFSQNPTMLIACRAMQSLGTSAFLPSGVVIMSRIYRPGPRNTLIFSILGAFSCIGFYSGIFFGALSDQVLGCKWYFFIGAFFCAGICIAGLLTIPKSHGDARIDLEMDWLGTVTVVPAFALMAYALTDGGNAPQGYVALILGIIGLALFVHIEGWRVSQPLVPAEVFKTKYMSRLVVALFVPYGSFSLILFYASFYIESVLYTGPSLTTSWFTPLAAGGFILALVSSFVLRILNGRRLLIILCLGLLGSSILFSVIPDTGMSNTFLSWAFIFPAMILAIVGLDITFNITNFIITTSLPNHLQAVGSLMITSLLYLGMASWLGVVEMATSAQKEIKGAENLDATRQCQIGFWTGNGLALVLVAVKMQSAEADLTADEKAQRDWERDVGQNME
;
A
#
# COMPACT_ATOMS: atom_id res chain seq x y z
N MET A 1 28.69 14.60 15.10
CA MET A 1 28.69 15.64 16.16
C MET A 1 29.82 16.55 15.75
N ASP A 2 29.55 17.27 14.67
CA ASP A 2 30.60 17.74 13.78
C ASP A 2 30.67 19.26 13.89
N HIS A 3 31.71 19.75 14.55
CA HIS A 3 31.89 21.17 14.86
C HIS A 3 31.97 22.07 13.63
N THR A 4 32.09 21.48 12.45
CA THR A 4 32.09 22.16 11.16
C THR A 4 30.68 22.50 10.66
N THR A 5 29.68 21.69 11.04
CA THR A 5 28.27 21.86 10.67
C THR A 5 27.56 22.89 11.56
N PRO A 6 26.63 23.72 11.02
CA PRO A 6 25.88 24.70 11.82
C PRO A 6 25.18 24.08 13.04
N GLU A 7 24.64 22.88 12.86
CA GLU A 7 23.92 22.11 13.88
C GLU A 7 24.86 21.53 14.93
N GLY A 8 26.00 20.98 14.50
CA GLY A 8 27.04 20.51 15.41
C GLY A 8 27.64 21.66 16.22
N LYS A 9 27.75 22.87 15.66
CA LYS A 9 28.11 24.09 16.41
C LYS A 9 27.08 24.45 17.45
N ILE A 10 25.79 24.45 17.13
CA ILE A 10 24.71 24.72 18.11
C ILE A 10 24.77 23.72 19.27
N LEU A 11 24.94 22.43 18.97
CA LEU A 11 25.08 21.37 19.95
C LEU A 11 26.34 21.61 20.80
N THR A 12 27.48 21.87 20.18
CA THR A 12 28.75 22.10 20.88
C THR A 12 28.73 23.33 21.76
N ASP A 13 28.19 24.44 21.26
CA ASP A 13 28.09 25.70 21.97
C ASP A 13 27.17 25.57 23.18
N ALA A 14 26.10 24.78 23.07
CA ALA A 14 25.25 24.46 24.21
C ALA A 14 26.00 23.64 25.27
N TRP A 15 26.72 22.58 24.90
CA TRP A 15 27.52 21.79 25.86
C TRP A 15 28.64 22.62 26.50
N ASN A 16 29.33 23.45 25.71
CA ASN A 16 30.35 24.36 26.21
C ASN A 16 29.74 25.40 27.15
N THR A 17 28.55 25.92 26.84
CA THR A 17 27.83 26.84 27.74
C THR A 17 27.46 26.13 29.03
N VAL A 18 27.03 24.88 28.98
CA VAL A 18 26.67 24.11 30.17
C VAL A 18 27.88 23.82 31.05
N THR A 19 29.01 23.40 30.47
CA THR A 19 30.19 22.97 31.22
C THR A 19 31.13 24.11 31.64
N SER A 20 31.09 25.27 30.98
CA SER A 20 31.97 26.41 31.30
C SER A 20 31.40 27.38 32.33
N LYS A 21 30.10 27.32 32.60
CA LYS A 21 29.42 28.24 33.52
C LYS A 21 29.62 27.83 34.99
N PRO A 22 29.73 28.79 35.92
CA PRO A 22 29.88 28.49 37.35
C PRO A 22 28.71 27.66 37.87
N GLY A 23 28.98 26.56 38.58
CA GLY A 23 27.95 25.65 39.10
C GLY A 23 27.34 24.70 38.07
N GLY A 24 27.89 24.61 36.85
CA GLY A 24 27.50 23.61 35.85
C GLY A 24 27.87 22.18 36.23
N PRO A 25 27.40 21.18 35.45
CA PRO A 25 27.63 19.78 35.73
C PRO A 25 29.11 19.41 35.60
N GLN A 26 29.59 18.56 36.50
CA GLN A 26 30.97 18.08 36.51
C GLN A 26 31.26 17.15 35.32
N ARG A 27 30.28 16.33 34.94
CA ARG A 27 30.39 15.38 33.84
C ARG A 27 29.14 15.41 32.99
N VAL A 28 29.33 15.21 31.69
CA VAL A 28 28.23 15.13 30.74
C VAL A 28 28.41 13.89 29.89
N TYR A 29 27.39 13.04 29.91
CA TYR A 29 27.29 11.88 29.06
C TYR A 29 26.13 12.11 28.04
N TRP A 30 26.38 12.45 26.76
CA TRP A 30 25.49 12.25 25.60
C TRP A 30 25.72 11.05 24.60
N GLY A 31 24.66 10.39 24.11
CA GLY A 31 24.75 9.27 23.14
C GLY A 31 23.49 9.13 22.26
N LEU A 32 23.54 8.29 21.22
CA LEU A 32 22.41 8.09 20.29
C LEU A 32 21.60 6.83 20.64
N GLU A 33 20.29 6.84 20.42
CA GLU A 33 19.47 5.63 20.63
C GLU A 33 19.73 4.61 19.51
N SER A 34 20.03 3.36 19.86
CA SER A 34 20.34 2.31 18.87
C SER A 34 19.13 1.91 18.03
N VAL A 35 17.94 2.04 18.61
CA VAL A 35 16.68 1.69 17.96
C VAL A 35 16.20 2.87 17.09
N ASP A 36 16.43 4.11 17.51
CA ASP A 36 16.00 5.31 16.78
C ASP A 36 17.13 6.37 16.78
N PRO A 37 18.00 6.37 15.75
CA PRO A 37 19.15 7.28 15.68
C PRO A 37 18.78 8.77 15.60
N SER A 38 17.49 9.10 15.43
CA SER A 38 17.00 10.49 15.51
C SER A 38 16.90 11.00 16.94
N LYS A 39 17.18 10.16 17.95
CA LYS A 39 17.12 10.52 19.36
C LYS A 39 18.51 10.61 19.98
N ILE A 40 18.75 11.72 20.66
CA ILE A 40 19.95 11.96 21.47
C ILE A 40 19.55 11.91 22.95
N TRP A 41 20.28 11.10 23.70
CA TRP A 41 20.21 11.00 25.16
C TRP A 41 21.36 11.78 25.77
N CYS A 42 21.12 12.49 26.88
CA CYS A 42 22.17 13.20 27.62
C CYS A 42 21.94 13.11 29.13
N PHE A 43 23.01 12.87 29.87
CA PHE A 43 23.07 12.74 31.32
C PHE A 43 24.04 13.79 31.84
N PHE A 44 23.61 14.56 32.83
CA PHE A 44 24.42 15.62 33.45
C PHE A 44 24.61 15.27 34.92
N ASP A 45 25.86 15.29 35.35
CA ASP A 45 26.30 14.89 36.69
C ASP A 45 26.55 16.14 37.55
N PHE A 46 25.80 16.32 38.64
CA PHE A 46 25.83 17.50 39.50
C PHE A 46 26.10 17.11 40.97
N GLU A 47 26.86 17.91 41.72
CA GLU A 47 27.21 17.62 43.12
C GLU A 47 25.99 17.45 44.03
N SER A 48 24.93 18.21 43.80
CA SER A 48 23.66 18.09 44.51
C SER A 48 22.46 18.58 43.69
N VAL A 49 21.27 18.23 44.16
CA VAL A 49 19.99 18.68 43.58
C VAL A 49 19.90 20.20 43.63
N GLU A 50 20.37 20.80 44.74
CA GLU A 50 20.39 22.24 44.95
C GLU A 50 21.35 22.95 43.98
N GLN A 51 22.51 22.34 43.68
CA GLN A 51 23.45 22.88 42.70
C GLN A 51 22.83 22.90 41.30
N HIS A 52 22.23 21.80 40.85
CA HIS A 52 21.52 21.77 39.56
C HIS A 52 20.39 22.79 39.51
N ARG A 53 19.59 22.91 40.58
CA ARG A 53 18.49 23.87 40.66
C ARG A 53 18.99 25.31 40.48
N HIS A 54 20.04 25.69 41.20
CA HIS A 54 20.64 27.02 41.09
C HIS A 54 21.18 27.28 39.68
N PHE A 55 21.87 26.29 39.09
CA PHE A 55 22.37 26.37 37.73
C PHE A 55 21.25 26.54 36.69
N ALA A 56 20.18 25.78 36.83
CA ALA A 56 19.02 25.85 35.94
C ALA A 56 18.28 27.19 36.05
N GLU A 57 18.17 27.75 37.25
CA GLU A 57 17.55 29.06 37.50
C GLU A 57 18.38 30.22 36.92
N GLU A 58 19.71 30.16 37.05
CA GLU A 58 20.61 31.26 36.68
C GLU A 58 21.07 31.20 35.21
N TYR A 59 21.37 30.00 34.70
CA TYR A 59 21.99 29.81 33.39
C TYR A 59 21.21 28.88 32.44
N GLY A 60 20.16 28.21 32.94
CA GLY A 60 19.42 27.20 32.16
C GLY A 60 18.80 27.75 30.87
N ALA A 61 18.23 28.96 30.92
CA ALA A 61 17.64 29.61 29.74
C ALA A 61 18.68 29.88 28.64
N ASP A 62 19.88 30.30 29.01
CA ASP A 62 20.98 30.55 28.08
C ASP A 62 21.58 29.24 27.55
N ALA A 63 21.69 28.22 28.40
CA ALA A 63 22.25 26.91 28.08
C ALA A 63 21.47 26.17 27.00
N VAL A 64 20.16 26.39 26.91
CA VAL A 64 19.26 25.68 25.98
C VAL A 64 18.66 26.58 24.90
N LYS A 65 18.98 27.87 24.86
CA LYS A 65 18.33 28.86 23.98
C LYS A 65 18.32 28.47 22.50
N ASP A 66 19.37 27.78 22.04
CA ASP A 66 19.56 27.40 20.64
C ASP A 66 19.21 25.93 20.36
N ILE A 67 19.01 25.11 21.41
CA ILE A 67 18.64 23.69 21.30
C ILE A 67 17.30 23.48 20.55
N PRO A 68 16.23 24.27 20.77
CA PRO A 68 14.99 24.15 20.00
C PRO A 68 15.14 24.34 18.48
N LYS A 69 16.24 24.95 18.02
CA LYS A 69 16.51 25.11 16.58
C LYS A 69 16.88 23.79 15.91
N ILE A 70 17.37 22.83 16.67
CA ILE A 70 17.83 21.51 16.18
C ILE A 70 17.01 20.34 16.74
N CYS A 71 16.07 20.60 17.66
CA CYS A 71 15.29 19.59 18.38
C CYS A 71 13.79 19.85 18.27
N THR A 72 13.02 18.85 17.83
CA THR A 72 11.57 18.95 17.56
C THR A 72 10.67 18.57 18.72
N TYR A 73 11.18 17.73 19.63
CA TYR A 73 10.52 17.34 20.87
C TYR A 73 11.57 17.36 21.98
N GLY A 74 11.14 17.77 23.16
CA GLY A 74 11.96 17.85 24.36
C GLY A 74 11.24 17.26 25.54
N GLU A 75 11.80 16.20 26.14
CA GLU A 75 11.30 15.58 27.36
C GLU A 75 12.37 15.64 28.47
N PHE A 76 12.05 16.16 29.66
CA PHE A 76 13.03 16.68 30.61
C PHE A 76 12.85 16.07 32.02
N SER A 77 13.54 14.98 32.40
CA SER A 77 13.31 14.27 33.68
C SER A 77 14.20 14.67 34.83
N LYS A 78 13.68 14.33 36.00
CA LYS A 78 14.05 14.80 37.33
C LYS A 78 15.22 14.00 37.88
N HIS A 79 15.77 14.49 38.98
CA HIS A 79 17.01 13.98 39.58
C HIS A 79 16.91 12.49 39.94
N ILE A 80 17.96 11.74 39.60
CA ILE A 80 18.14 10.35 40.06
C ILE A 80 19.42 10.23 40.87
N GLN A 81 19.43 9.26 41.79
CA GLN A 81 20.62 8.90 42.54
C GLN A 81 21.04 7.48 42.18
N MET A 82 22.20 7.36 41.53
CA MET A 82 22.72 6.09 41.02
C MET A 82 23.66 5.39 42.02
N VAL A 83 23.53 4.07 42.10
CA VAL A 83 24.24 3.17 43.02
C VAL A 83 24.66 1.87 42.28
N PRO A 84 25.95 1.49 42.22
CA PRO A 84 27.12 2.29 42.56
C PRO A 84 27.35 3.39 41.50
N SER A 85 28.10 4.42 41.88
CA SER A 85 28.16 5.65 41.12
C SER A 85 29.32 5.71 40.10
N SER A 86 28.95 5.73 38.81
CA SER A 86 29.59 6.43 37.68
C SER A 86 30.44 5.69 36.62
N ASP A 87 30.61 4.36 36.67
CA ASP A 87 31.40 3.65 35.63
C ASP A 87 30.57 2.92 34.55
N VAL A 88 29.24 2.86 34.69
CA VAL A 88 28.35 2.12 33.77
C VAL A 88 28.06 2.89 32.47
N LEU A 89 27.95 4.21 32.56
CA LEU A 89 27.70 5.09 31.41
C LEU A 89 28.96 5.32 30.54
N GLY A 90 30.13 4.88 31.02
CA GLY A 90 31.38 4.90 30.26
C GLY A 90 31.56 3.69 29.34
N SER A 91 30.64 2.72 29.37
CA SER A 91 30.69 1.55 28.50
C SER A 91 30.34 1.90 27.04
N PRO A 92 30.91 1.18 26.04
CA PRO A 92 30.59 1.39 24.61
C PRO A 92 29.09 1.37 24.28
N LEU A 93 28.35 0.55 25.03
CA LEU A 93 26.90 0.44 25.00
C LEU A 93 26.40 0.41 26.43
N THR A 94 25.36 1.19 26.72
CA THR A 94 24.66 1.12 28.00
C THR A 94 23.20 0.79 27.72
N GLU A 95 22.66 -0.19 28.41
CA GLU A 95 21.24 -0.51 28.41
C GLU A 95 20.54 0.11 29.61
N ILE A 96 19.34 0.65 29.42
CA ILE A 96 18.55 1.29 30.48
C ILE A 96 17.18 0.65 30.59
N ILE A 97 16.82 0.22 31.79
CA ILE A 97 15.52 -0.40 32.08
C ILE A 97 14.81 0.47 33.10
N LEU A 98 13.56 0.85 32.85
CA LEU A 98 12.71 1.59 33.77
C LEU A 98 11.62 0.68 34.32
N ALA A 99 11.53 0.57 35.64
CA ALA A 99 10.39 -0.06 36.30
C ALA A 99 9.64 1.00 37.13
N TYR A 100 8.33 1.09 36.92
CA TYR A 100 7.46 2.05 37.59
C TYR A 100 6.71 1.37 38.74
N PHE A 101 6.63 2.07 39.88
CA PHE A 101 5.96 1.64 41.12
C PHE A 101 4.99 2.73 41.62
N PRO A 102 4.07 2.41 42.54
CA PRO A 102 3.20 3.42 43.16
C PRO A 102 3.99 4.60 43.78
N GLN A 103 3.36 5.78 43.82
CA GLN A 103 3.97 7.00 44.33
C GLN A 103 4.41 6.88 45.81
N GLU A 104 3.58 6.27 46.63
CA GLU A 104 3.78 6.13 48.08
C GLU A 104 4.48 4.80 48.41
N ILE A 105 5.77 4.70 48.07
CA ILE A 105 6.61 3.56 48.44
C ILE A 105 7.57 3.94 49.56
N SER A 106 7.63 3.13 50.63
CA SER A 106 8.52 3.38 51.77
C SER A 106 9.99 3.12 51.43
N ASP A 107 10.91 3.85 52.08
CA ASP A 107 12.35 3.72 51.81
C ASP A 107 12.87 2.29 52.07
N GLY A 108 12.38 1.60 53.10
CA GLY A 108 12.73 0.19 53.34
C GLY A 108 12.25 -0.77 52.24
N LYS A 109 11.14 -0.46 51.56
CA LYS A 109 10.70 -1.22 50.37
C LYS A 109 11.58 -0.89 49.16
N LYS A 110 11.97 0.38 48.97
CA LYS A 110 12.90 0.79 47.90
C LYS A 110 14.23 0.04 48.03
N GLU A 111 14.81 -0.07 49.22
CA GLU A 111 16.05 -0.83 49.46
C GLU A 111 15.91 -2.33 49.13
N THR A 112 14.78 -2.92 49.55
CA THR A 112 14.49 -4.34 49.27
C THR A 112 14.35 -4.61 47.76
N LEU A 113 13.62 -3.75 47.03
CA LEU A 113 13.44 -3.85 45.58
C LEU A 113 14.76 -3.60 44.83
N SER A 114 15.54 -2.62 45.27
CA SER A 114 16.88 -2.34 44.71
C SER A 114 17.77 -3.57 44.77
N SER A 115 17.77 -4.26 45.91
CA SER A 115 18.59 -5.44 46.14
C SER A 115 18.16 -6.60 45.23
N LYS A 116 16.85 -6.82 45.06
CA LYS A 116 16.29 -7.83 44.15
C LYS A 116 16.58 -7.54 42.69
N ILE A 117 16.38 -6.30 42.25
CA ILE A 117 16.67 -5.88 40.87
C ILE A 117 18.16 -6.06 40.58
N GLN A 118 19.02 -5.65 41.51
CA GLN A 118 20.46 -5.83 41.36
C GLN A 118 20.86 -7.31 41.27
N GLU A 119 20.22 -8.20 42.03
CA GLU A 119 20.44 -9.65 41.95
C GLU A 119 19.98 -10.23 40.61
N ILE A 120 18.76 -9.90 40.16
CA ILE A 120 18.21 -10.35 38.87
C ILE A 120 19.12 -9.91 37.72
N LEU A 121 19.51 -8.63 37.70
CA LEU A 121 20.40 -8.10 36.67
C LEU A 121 21.76 -8.83 36.73
N ARG A 122 22.38 -8.98 37.91
CA ARG A 122 23.67 -9.69 38.01
C ARG A 122 23.62 -11.15 37.56
N GLN A 123 22.52 -11.86 37.81
CA GLN A 123 22.35 -13.24 37.33
C GLN A 123 22.11 -13.32 35.82
N ALA A 124 21.49 -12.28 35.26
CA ALA A 124 21.13 -12.20 33.85
C ALA A 124 22.26 -11.71 32.94
N PHE A 125 23.42 -11.29 33.46
CA PHE A 125 24.51 -10.78 32.63
C PHE A 125 25.83 -11.52 32.89
N PRO A 126 26.72 -11.60 31.89
CA PRO A 126 28.04 -12.20 32.06
C PRO A 126 28.92 -11.38 33.04
N ASP A 127 29.94 -12.02 33.62
CA ASP A 127 30.80 -11.45 34.68
C ASP A 127 31.51 -10.14 34.31
N ASP A 128 31.60 -9.81 33.02
CA ASP A 128 32.24 -8.60 32.49
C ASP A 128 31.29 -7.39 32.32
N ALA A 129 29.98 -7.58 32.55
CA ALA A 129 28.98 -6.53 32.47
C ALA A 129 28.96 -5.66 33.75
N ARG A 130 28.92 -4.33 33.55
CA ARG A 130 28.80 -3.37 34.66
C ARG A 130 27.33 -3.11 34.95
N VAL A 131 26.87 -3.29 36.18
CA VAL A 131 25.45 -3.08 36.55
C VAL A 131 25.34 -2.02 37.64
N ALA A 132 24.46 -1.04 37.43
CA ALA A 132 24.03 -0.07 38.42
C ALA A 132 22.52 0.07 38.42
N HIS A 133 21.97 0.65 39.48
CA HIS A 133 20.58 1.05 39.54
C HIS A 133 20.47 2.48 40.08
N ALA A 134 19.38 3.17 39.79
CA ALA A 134 19.10 4.49 40.32
C ALA A 134 17.63 4.66 40.65
N TRP A 135 17.34 5.24 41.79
CA TRP A 135 15.97 5.67 42.11
C TRP A 135 15.78 7.13 41.73
N GLY A 136 14.56 7.45 41.29
CA GLY A 136 14.09 8.84 41.24
C GLY A 136 14.08 9.45 42.63
N VAL A 137 14.66 10.64 42.76
CA VAL A 137 14.62 11.46 43.99
C VAL A 137 13.25 12.12 44.14
N GLU A 138 12.59 12.39 43.01
CA GLU A 138 11.27 13.00 42.95
C GLU A 138 10.18 11.95 42.68
N ASN A 139 8.95 12.22 43.12
CA ASN A 139 7.86 11.23 43.14
C ASN A 139 6.79 11.47 42.07
N ASP A 140 7.06 12.25 41.03
CA ASP A 140 6.07 12.71 40.05
C ASP A 140 6.36 12.29 38.60
N PHE A 141 6.90 11.07 38.41
CA PHE A 141 7.09 10.50 37.08
C PHE A 141 5.76 10.00 36.48
N PRO A 142 5.38 10.39 35.25
CA PRO A 142 4.14 9.92 34.62
C PRO A 142 4.28 8.48 34.10
N ALA A 143 3.32 7.61 34.43
CA ALA A 143 3.28 6.23 33.95
C ALA A 143 2.75 6.12 32.50
N ARG A 144 3.36 5.24 31.68
CA ARG A 144 3.02 5.06 30.25
C ARG A 144 1.68 4.38 29.96
N SER A 145 1.10 3.66 30.92
CA SER A 145 -0.10 2.83 30.70
C SER A 145 -1.40 3.41 31.25
N GLU A 146 -1.31 4.35 32.21
CA GLU A 146 -2.48 4.93 32.88
C GLU A 146 -2.34 6.46 32.92
N THR A 147 -3.39 7.15 32.47
CA THR A 147 -3.46 8.61 32.33
C THR A 147 -2.97 9.35 33.59
N GLY A 148 -1.78 9.95 33.52
CA GLY A 148 -1.36 11.13 34.28
C GLY A 148 -1.14 11.00 35.79
N LYS A 149 -1.16 9.79 36.37
CA LYS A 149 -0.86 9.64 37.80
C LYS A 149 0.66 9.57 38.07
N PRO A 150 1.19 10.36 39.02
CA PRO A 150 2.60 10.33 39.41
C PRO A 150 2.97 8.96 40.01
N ARG A 151 4.18 8.48 39.70
CA ARG A 151 4.75 7.19 40.15
C ARG A 151 6.20 7.37 40.61
N SER A 152 6.66 6.41 41.41
CA SER A 152 8.09 6.24 41.70
C SER A 152 8.74 5.40 40.60
N VAL A 153 9.98 5.73 40.21
CA VAL A 153 10.71 4.99 39.17
C VAL A 153 12.05 4.48 39.71
N VAL A 154 12.40 3.25 39.32
CA VAL A 154 13.75 2.72 39.43
C VAL A 154 14.29 2.47 38.03
N MET A 155 15.54 2.86 37.83
CA MET A 155 16.25 2.75 36.57
C MET A 155 17.39 1.74 36.75
N GLY A 156 17.44 0.68 35.97
CA GLY A 156 18.58 -0.23 35.87
C GLY A 156 19.49 0.19 34.72
N PHE A 157 20.80 0.26 34.96
CA PHE A 157 21.81 0.59 33.97
C PHE A 157 22.76 -0.60 33.80
N ILE A 158 22.96 -1.03 32.55
CA ILE A 158 23.85 -2.15 32.22
C ILE A 158 24.86 -1.73 31.16
N GLY A 159 26.12 -1.65 31.53
CA GLY A 159 27.23 -1.25 30.69
C GLY A 159 27.93 -2.47 30.11
N LEU A 160 27.95 -2.58 28.79
CA LEU A 160 28.45 -3.74 28.07
C LEU A 160 29.78 -3.42 27.38
N SER A 161 30.78 -4.29 27.60
CA SER A 161 32.12 -4.15 27.04
C SER A 161 32.20 -4.58 25.56
N HIS A 162 31.38 -5.55 25.15
CA HIS A 162 31.33 -6.10 23.79
C HIS A 162 29.95 -5.91 23.14
N PRO A 163 29.74 -4.79 22.42
CA PRO A 163 28.43 -4.37 21.90
C PRO A 163 27.82 -5.26 20.82
N GLU A 164 28.60 -6.12 20.16
CA GLU A 164 28.17 -7.00 19.07
C GLU A 164 27.49 -8.27 19.59
N ALA A 165 27.95 -8.81 20.72
CA ALA A 165 27.36 -9.98 21.36
C ALA A 165 25.97 -9.72 21.97
N TRP A 166 25.62 -8.44 22.19
CA TRP A 166 24.39 -8.04 22.86
C TRP A 166 23.13 -8.14 22.00
N GLU A 167 23.23 -7.88 20.69
CA GLU A 167 22.08 -7.98 19.78
C GLU A 167 21.54 -9.42 19.73
N ASP A 168 22.46 -10.38 19.74
CA ASP A 168 22.16 -11.81 19.79
C ASP A 168 21.69 -12.25 21.19
N TYR A 169 22.28 -11.72 22.26
CA TYR A 169 21.90 -12.05 23.64
C TYR A 169 20.46 -11.66 23.96
N ARG A 170 19.96 -10.54 23.43
CA ARG A 170 18.55 -10.11 23.60
C ARG A 170 17.52 -11.12 23.09
N GLN A 171 17.92 -12.02 22.21
CA GLN A 171 17.04 -13.06 21.67
C GLN A 171 17.01 -14.33 22.54
N THR A 172 17.92 -14.44 23.52
CA THR A 172 18.05 -15.60 24.40
C THR A 172 16.95 -15.68 25.44
N ASP A 173 16.67 -16.90 25.91
CA ASP A 173 15.64 -17.13 26.94
C ASP A 173 16.07 -16.59 28.31
N GLY A 174 17.36 -16.57 28.62
CA GLY A 174 17.89 -15.98 29.86
C GLY A 174 17.57 -14.48 29.99
N TRP A 175 17.61 -13.75 28.87
CA TRP A 175 17.21 -12.33 28.85
C TRP A 175 15.70 -12.16 29.10
N LYS A 176 14.88 -12.97 28.45
CA LYS A 176 13.41 -12.93 28.60
C LYS A 176 12.99 -13.31 30.02
N GLU A 177 13.65 -14.29 30.63
CA GLU A 177 13.44 -14.69 32.02
C GLU A 177 13.80 -13.58 33.02
N ALA A 178 14.88 -12.84 32.77
CA ALA A 178 15.27 -11.69 33.58
C ALA A 178 14.21 -10.58 33.54
N LEU A 179 13.70 -10.23 32.34
CA LEU A 179 12.64 -9.23 32.20
C LEU A 179 11.34 -9.68 32.87
N SER A 180 10.94 -10.94 32.67
CA SER A 180 9.77 -11.55 33.32
C SER A 180 9.90 -11.53 34.85
N SER A 181 11.11 -11.76 35.37
CA SER A 181 11.38 -11.70 36.81
C SER A 181 11.26 -10.28 37.37
N ILE A 182 11.63 -9.26 36.60
CA ILE A 182 11.44 -7.86 36.98
C ILE A 182 9.96 -7.48 36.91
N GLU A 183 9.23 -7.88 35.85
CA GLU A 183 7.78 -7.67 35.74
C GLU A 183 6.99 -8.39 36.85
N GLY A 184 7.50 -9.54 37.30
CA GLY A 184 6.92 -10.33 38.39
C GLY A 184 7.13 -9.72 39.80
N LEU A 185 7.92 -8.65 39.93
CA LEU A 185 7.99 -7.89 41.17
C LEU A 185 6.64 -7.17 41.38
N GLU A 186 6.02 -7.39 42.55
CA GLU A 186 4.72 -6.82 42.91
C GLU A 186 4.62 -5.34 42.52
N GLU A 187 3.56 -5.00 41.77
CA GLU A 187 3.21 -3.63 41.36
C GLU A 187 4.16 -2.95 40.36
N SER A 188 5.09 -3.70 39.74
CA SER A 188 5.98 -3.16 38.72
C SER A 188 5.33 -3.07 37.32
N GLN A 189 5.63 -2.00 36.59
CA GLN A 189 5.41 -1.92 35.14
C GLN A 189 6.74 -1.64 34.43
N LEU A 190 7.16 -2.56 33.58
CA LEU A 190 8.48 -2.53 32.96
C LEU A 190 8.49 -1.81 31.60
N HIS A 191 9.50 -0.97 31.38
CA HIS A 191 9.78 -0.32 30.11
C HIS A 191 11.29 -0.32 29.83
N GLN A 192 11.67 -0.64 28.59
CA GLN A 192 13.08 -0.80 28.21
C GLN A 192 13.55 0.30 27.24
N PHE A 193 14.81 0.74 27.35
CA PHE A 193 15.44 1.78 26.52
C PHE A 193 16.93 1.49 26.24
N GLN A 194 17.34 1.52 24.97
CA GLN A 194 18.68 1.11 24.50
C GLN A 194 19.49 2.25 23.85
N PRO A 195 20.46 2.87 24.53
CA PRO A 195 21.39 3.85 23.92
C PRO A 195 22.80 3.33 23.56
N LYS A 196 23.45 3.88 22.51
CA LYS A 196 24.84 3.56 22.09
C LYS A 196 25.68 4.79 21.67
N PHE A 197 26.97 4.73 22.04
CA PHE A 197 28.17 5.57 21.81
C PHE A 197 28.45 6.83 22.64
N PHE A 198 29.69 6.83 23.16
CA PHE A 198 30.31 7.81 24.05
C PHE A 198 31.85 7.85 23.96
N ARG A 199 32.42 9.05 23.75
CA ARG A 199 33.80 9.47 24.13
C ARG A 199 33.95 10.98 23.88
N THR A 200 34.56 11.87 24.68
CA THR A 200 34.93 12.03 26.12
C THR A 200 35.26 13.52 26.32
N ALA A 201 34.90 14.11 27.46
CA ALA A 201 35.75 15.06 28.18
C ALA A 201 35.53 14.78 29.68
N ASP A 202 36.47 14.03 30.26
CA ASP A 202 36.50 13.75 31.70
C ASP A 202 37.28 14.89 32.35
N ILE A 203 36.62 15.70 33.18
CA ILE A 203 37.31 16.61 34.10
C ILE A 203 36.96 16.18 35.53
N SER A 204 37.61 15.09 35.92
CA SER A 204 37.89 14.71 37.31
C SER A 204 36.76 14.08 38.11
N SER A 205 37.17 13.64 39.31
CA SER A 205 36.71 12.45 40.01
C SER A 205 35.97 12.76 41.30
N SER A 206 34.71 12.35 41.38
CA SER A 206 34.05 11.66 42.49
C SER A 206 32.54 11.87 42.36
N ALA A 207 31.78 10.83 42.62
CA ALA A 207 30.37 10.78 42.25
C ALA A 207 29.45 11.68 43.08
N ARG A 208 28.37 12.17 42.43
CA ARG A 208 26.97 12.17 42.91
C ARG A 208 26.04 12.78 41.86
N LEU A 209 24.79 12.32 41.89
CA LEU A 209 23.54 12.80 41.27
C LEU A 209 23.52 13.04 39.74
N ILE A 210 22.70 12.26 39.04
CA ILE A 210 22.54 12.33 37.58
C ILE A 210 21.14 12.85 37.23
N SER A 211 21.01 13.73 36.26
CA SER A 211 19.71 14.06 35.64
C SER A 211 19.49 13.21 34.38
N VAL A 212 18.35 12.53 34.27
CA VAL A 212 17.98 11.67 33.12
C VAL A 212 16.79 12.29 32.38
N PRO A 213 16.69 12.24 31.04
CA PRO A 213 15.52 12.77 30.33
C PRO A 213 14.56 11.67 29.82
N VAL A 214 13.27 11.69 30.24
CA VAL A 214 12.14 10.78 29.85
C VAL A 214 10.79 11.46 30.14
N PHE A 215 9.83 11.63 29.21
CA PHE A 215 8.41 12.02 29.50
C PHE A 215 7.34 11.36 28.61
N HIS A 216 6.08 11.69 28.91
CA HIS A 216 4.87 11.33 28.20
C HIS A 216 4.01 12.59 28.01
N ASN A 217 3.34 12.73 26.86
CA ASN A 217 2.23 13.66 26.66
C ASN A 217 0.99 12.86 26.25
N SER A 218 0.05 12.67 27.17
CA SER A 218 -1.32 12.24 26.84
C SER A 218 -2.13 13.48 26.48
N GLY A 219 -2.46 13.64 25.20
CA GLY A 219 -3.25 14.78 24.73
C GLY A 219 -4.58 14.92 25.47
N SER A 220 -4.76 16.05 26.15
CA SER A 220 -6.08 16.57 26.47
C SER A 220 -6.27 17.92 25.77
N LYS A 221 -7.42 18.06 25.10
CA LYS A 221 -7.84 19.21 24.32
C LYS A 221 -7.82 20.48 25.18
N ILE A 222 -7.15 21.54 24.73
CA ILE A 222 -7.46 22.90 25.18
C ILE A 222 -8.53 23.46 24.24
N HIS A 223 -9.75 23.56 24.77
CA HIS A 223 -10.84 24.33 24.20
C HIS A 223 -10.50 25.83 24.20
N ASN A 224 -11.02 26.52 23.19
CA ASN A 224 -11.06 27.98 23.06
C ASN A 224 -11.30 28.70 24.40
N SER A 225 -10.41 29.62 24.76
CA SER A 225 -10.78 30.76 25.61
C SER A 225 -9.98 32.01 25.22
N THR A 226 -10.69 33.12 25.28
CA THR A 226 -10.44 34.48 24.79
C THR A 226 -9.30 35.24 25.51
N PRO A 227 -8.82 36.38 24.96
CA PRO A 227 -7.56 37.02 25.35
C PRO A 227 -7.63 37.91 26.61
N GLU A 228 -8.19 37.42 27.73
CA GLU A 228 -8.26 38.19 28.99
C GLU A 228 -7.62 37.52 30.23
N THR A 229 -7.04 36.33 30.13
CA THR A 229 -6.38 35.64 31.27
C THR A 229 -4.88 35.96 31.46
N LEU A 230 -4.35 36.97 30.76
CA LEU A 230 -2.91 37.29 30.69
C LEU A 230 -2.38 38.21 31.81
N LYS A 231 -2.95 38.19 33.02
CA LYS A 231 -2.55 39.12 34.11
C LYS A 231 -2.19 38.54 35.48
N LEU A 232 -2.07 37.22 35.65
CA LEU A 232 -1.65 36.62 36.93
C LEU A 232 -0.65 35.48 36.72
N ALA A 233 0.62 35.82 36.49
CA ALA A 233 1.77 34.94 36.77
C ALA A 233 3.05 35.80 36.87
N LYS A 234 3.42 36.18 38.09
CA LYS A 234 4.67 36.89 38.46
C LYS A 234 5.63 35.93 39.18
N THR A 235 5.80 34.73 38.63
CA THR A 235 6.74 33.70 39.13
C THR A 235 7.36 32.99 37.92
N PRO A 236 8.70 32.85 37.85
CA PRO A 236 9.38 32.27 36.70
C PRO A 236 9.08 30.76 36.62
N PRO A 237 8.79 30.19 35.44
CA PRO A 237 8.62 28.75 35.31
C PRO A 237 9.97 28.03 35.41
N GLU A 238 9.96 26.97 36.21
CA GLU A 238 11.09 26.17 36.68
C GLU A 238 11.68 25.24 35.59
N SER A 239 13.02 25.19 35.52
CA SER A 239 13.92 24.11 35.03
C SER A 239 13.83 23.53 33.60
N PHE A 240 14.98 23.54 32.90
CA PHE A 240 15.25 23.01 31.55
C PHE A 240 16.43 21.97 31.58
N VAL A 241 16.36 20.73 31.02
CA VAL A 241 17.14 20.13 29.88
C VAL A 241 16.55 18.80 29.28
N THR A 242 16.78 18.57 27.96
CA THR A 242 16.03 17.86 26.87
C THR A 242 16.35 16.38 26.54
N THR A 243 15.35 15.51 26.26
CA THR A 243 15.44 14.37 25.30
C THR A 243 15.14 14.90 23.91
N ILE A 244 16.10 14.82 23.00
CA ILE A 244 16.00 15.49 21.69
C ILE A 244 15.53 14.48 20.66
N ARG A 245 14.37 14.69 20.05
CA ARG A 245 14.05 14.12 18.73
C ARG A 245 14.47 15.12 17.68
N THR A 246 15.46 14.80 16.87
CA THR A 246 15.93 15.69 15.81
C THR A 246 14.85 15.86 14.74
N GLN A 247 14.87 17.01 14.06
CA GLN A 247 14.01 17.22 12.90
C GLN A 247 14.30 16.14 11.84
N PRO A 248 13.33 15.78 10.98
CA PRO A 248 13.41 14.73 9.95
C PRO A 248 14.52 14.96 8.88
N ASN A 249 15.29 16.03 9.01
CA ASN A 249 16.39 16.43 8.13
C ASN A 249 17.76 16.45 8.83
N PHE A 250 17.86 15.94 10.06
CA PHE A 250 19.09 16.00 10.84
C PHE A 250 19.92 14.73 10.65
N HIS A 251 20.87 14.77 9.73
CA HIS A 251 21.92 13.78 9.60
C HIS A 251 23.21 14.35 10.21
N LEU A 252 23.72 13.68 11.26
CA LEU A 252 25.05 13.94 11.79
C LEU A 252 26.07 13.31 10.82
N TYR A 253 26.54 14.11 9.86
CA TYR A 253 27.92 14.29 9.38
C TYR A 253 27.90 14.85 7.94
N HIS A 254 28.66 15.94 7.74
CA HIS A 254 29.17 16.62 6.52
C HIS A 254 28.57 16.25 5.13
N ASP A 255 28.31 17.15 4.17
CA ASP A 255 28.74 18.52 3.97
C ASP A 255 27.91 19.21 2.85
N MET A 256 27.96 20.54 2.83
CA MET A 256 27.64 21.48 1.73
C MET A 256 26.22 21.54 1.10
N THR A 257 25.45 22.55 1.52
CA THR A 257 24.50 23.27 0.65
C THR A 257 24.76 24.77 0.70
N GLU A 258 24.88 25.40 -0.48
CA GLU A 258 24.52 26.80 -0.76
C GLU A 258 24.32 26.90 -2.28
N LYS A 259 23.37 27.63 -2.88
CA LYS A 259 22.54 28.76 -2.43
C LYS A 259 21.39 28.91 -3.44
N VAL A 260 20.17 29.18 -2.99
CA VAL A 260 19.11 29.78 -3.82
C VAL A 260 19.00 31.25 -3.44
N THR A 261 19.34 32.12 -4.38
CA THR A 261 18.84 33.49 -4.45
C THR A 261 17.99 33.58 -5.70
N THR A 262 16.67 33.74 -5.56
CA THR A 262 15.80 34.22 -6.64
C THR A 262 15.98 35.74 -6.74
N PRO A 263 16.00 36.29 -7.97
CA PRO A 263 14.72 36.73 -8.52
C PRO A 263 14.57 36.55 -10.05
N THR A 264 13.30 36.43 -10.43
CA THR A 264 12.68 36.74 -11.73
C THR A 264 13.05 35.90 -12.96
N GLY A 265 12.06 35.13 -13.40
CA GLY A 265 11.76 34.90 -14.82
C GLY A 265 12.33 33.62 -15.42
N ILE A 266 11.42 32.91 -16.11
CA ILE A 266 11.67 31.87 -17.11
C ILE A 266 11.81 30.46 -16.51
N LEU A 267 10.79 29.63 -16.82
CA LEU A 267 10.75 28.17 -16.99
C LEU A 267 11.83 27.29 -16.31
N ASP A 268 11.34 26.25 -15.62
CA ASP A 268 12.02 25.00 -15.23
C ASP A 268 13.02 25.03 -14.06
N GLN A 269 12.65 24.40 -12.91
CA GLN A 269 13.49 23.43 -12.17
C GLN A 269 12.87 22.83 -10.89
N GLU A 270 11.81 23.39 -10.29
CA GLU A 270 11.27 22.86 -9.01
C GLU A 270 10.52 21.52 -9.11
N HIS A 271 10.20 21.05 -10.32
CA HIS A 271 9.46 19.79 -10.48
C HIS A 271 10.35 18.52 -10.38
N ASN A 272 11.67 18.67 -10.21
CA ASN A 272 12.65 17.57 -10.16
C ASN A 272 13.46 17.48 -8.86
N ALA A 273 13.15 18.26 -7.82
CA ALA A 273 13.74 18.03 -6.50
C ALA A 273 13.13 16.75 -5.88
N PRO A 274 13.92 15.81 -5.32
CA PRO A 274 13.38 14.68 -4.59
C PRO A 274 12.52 15.21 -3.44
N ARG A 275 11.20 14.94 -3.49
CA ARG A 275 10.29 15.29 -2.40
C ARG A 275 10.77 14.57 -1.15
N LYS A 276 11.21 15.35 -0.16
CA LYS A 276 11.50 14.83 1.18
C LYS A 276 10.24 14.08 1.67
N PRO A 277 10.34 12.81 2.09
CA PRO A 277 9.19 12.06 2.57
C PRO A 277 8.53 12.83 3.72
N SER A 278 7.22 12.98 3.67
CA SER A 278 6.46 13.68 4.71
C SER A 278 6.75 13.05 6.09
N LEU A 279 7.00 13.91 7.07
CA LEU A 279 7.21 13.62 8.51
C LEU A 279 6.32 12.54 9.14
N PHE A 280 5.14 12.30 8.59
CA PHE A 280 4.18 11.30 9.07
C PHE A 280 4.47 9.86 8.61
N HIS A 281 5.50 9.64 7.78
CA HIS A 281 5.90 8.31 7.28
C HIS A 281 7.07 7.67 8.04
N GLN A 282 7.66 8.33 9.05
CA GLN A 282 8.77 7.79 9.85
C GLN A 282 8.32 6.97 11.07
N ARG A 283 7.16 6.31 11.00
CA ARG A 283 6.86 5.24 11.96
C ARG A 283 7.60 4.01 11.45
N LYS A 284 8.52 3.44 12.24
CA LYS A 284 9.04 2.10 11.96
C LYS A 284 7.86 1.21 11.57
N PRO A 285 7.93 0.42 10.49
CA PRO A 285 6.89 -0.56 10.23
C PRO A 285 6.80 -1.42 11.50
N ASP A 286 5.64 -1.35 12.16
CA ASP A 286 5.30 -2.32 13.20
C ASP A 286 5.58 -3.71 12.61
N PRO A 287 6.11 -4.67 13.39
CA PRO A 287 6.40 -6.00 12.88
C PRO A 287 5.17 -6.54 12.12
N PRO A 288 5.36 -7.25 11.00
CA PRO A 288 4.26 -7.66 10.14
C PRO A 288 3.20 -8.39 10.97
N ASP A 289 2.01 -7.79 11.06
CA ASP A 289 0.93 -8.30 11.90
C ASP A 289 0.53 -9.71 11.42
N GLN A 290 0.90 -10.73 12.19
CA GLN A 290 0.41 -12.09 12.00
C GLN A 290 -1.02 -12.24 12.56
N HIS A 291 -1.40 -11.39 13.51
CA HIS A 291 -2.67 -11.46 14.23
C HIS A 291 -3.82 -10.73 13.51
N ARG A 292 -5.06 -11.01 13.93
CA ARG A 292 -6.27 -10.41 13.36
C ARG A 292 -6.25 -8.89 13.62
N PRO A 293 -6.64 -8.04 12.65
CA PRO A 293 -6.81 -6.61 12.89
C PRO A 293 -7.78 -6.36 14.05
N ALA A 294 -7.38 -5.51 15.00
CA ALA A 294 -8.17 -5.21 16.21
C ALA A 294 -9.57 -4.58 15.91
N CYS A 295 -9.81 -4.11 14.68
CA CYS A 295 -11.10 -3.58 14.26
C CYS A 295 -12.19 -4.66 14.11
N PHE A 296 -11.83 -5.94 14.03
CA PHE A 296 -12.78 -7.05 13.93
C PHE A 296 -12.95 -7.74 15.28
N SER A 297 -14.18 -7.76 15.79
CA SER A 297 -14.50 -8.40 17.07
C SER A 297 -14.31 -9.91 17.03
N ASN A 298 -14.71 -10.58 15.94
CA ASN A 298 -14.72 -12.05 15.81
C ASN A 298 -14.18 -12.53 14.44
N LEU A 299 -13.90 -13.84 14.31
CA LEU A 299 -13.45 -14.43 13.04
C LEU A 299 -14.50 -14.30 11.95
N SER A 300 -15.78 -14.44 12.32
CA SER A 300 -16.90 -14.31 11.40
C SER A 300 -17.00 -12.91 10.80
N SER A 301 -16.73 -11.85 11.57
CA SER A 301 -16.71 -10.48 11.04
C SER A 301 -15.57 -10.26 10.06
N GLU A 302 -14.41 -10.86 10.33
CA GLU A 302 -13.26 -10.77 9.42
C GLU A 302 -13.52 -11.57 8.13
N LEU A 303 -14.01 -12.81 8.24
CA LEU A 303 -14.36 -13.63 7.08
C LEU A 303 -15.47 -13.01 6.24
N GLY A 304 -16.48 -12.40 6.88
CA GLY A 304 -17.52 -11.68 6.16
C GLY A 304 -17.01 -10.41 5.47
N PHE A 305 -16.02 -9.73 6.05
CA PHE A 305 -15.33 -8.61 5.38
C PHE A 305 -14.54 -9.09 4.16
N ILE A 306 -13.73 -10.14 4.33
CA ILE A 306 -12.95 -10.73 3.23
C ILE A 306 -13.91 -11.21 2.13
N PHE A 307 -15.02 -11.86 2.49
CA PHE A 307 -16.06 -12.28 1.55
C PHE A 307 -16.69 -11.08 0.84
N ALA A 308 -16.93 -9.96 1.52
CA ALA A 308 -17.49 -8.77 0.87
C ALA A 308 -16.52 -8.20 -0.19
N VAL A 309 -15.24 -8.03 0.16
CA VAL A 309 -14.24 -7.47 -0.78
C VAL A 309 -13.91 -8.45 -1.91
N ALA A 310 -13.64 -9.72 -1.59
CA ALA A 310 -13.34 -10.76 -2.57
C ALA A 310 -14.57 -11.06 -3.46
N GLY A 311 -15.75 -11.10 -2.85
CA GLY A 311 -17.02 -11.25 -3.55
C GLY A 311 -17.29 -10.10 -4.53
N SER A 312 -16.82 -8.88 -4.23
CA SER A 312 -16.92 -7.74 -5.16
C SER A 312 -16.16 -7.98 -6.47
N ILE A 313 -14.95 -8.57 -6.37
CA ILE A 313 -14.18 -8.94 -7.57
C ILE A 313 -14.89 -10.09 -8.30
N MET A 314 -15.37 -11.08 -7.55
CA MET A 314 -16.15 -12.20 -8.11
C MET A 314 -17.36 -11.71 -8.92
N ILE A 315 -18.15 -10.77 -8.39
CA ILE A 315 -19.34 -10.26 -9.10
C ILE A 315 -18.97 -9.39 -10.31
N SER A 316 -17.85 -8.66 -10.26
CA SER A 316 -17.30 -7.94 -11.42
C SER A 316 -17.02 -8.92 -12.57
N GLU A 317 -16.27 -9.98 -12.30
CA GLU A 317 -15.89 -10.98 -13.30
C GLU A 317 -17.10 -11.80 -13.77
N TYR A 318 -18.06 -12.07 -12.88
CA TYR A 318 -19.34 -12.71 -13.23
C TYR A 318 -20.06 -11.95 -14.35
N PHE A 319 -20.18 -10.63 -14.23
CA PHE A 319 -20.86 -9.78 -15.21
C PHE A 319 -20.09 -9.58 -16.51
N SER A 320 -18.75 -9.65 -16.44
CA SER A 320 -17.86 -9.55 -17.60
C SER A 320 -17.88 -10.82 -18.44
N SER A 321 -17.73 -12.00 -17.82
CA SER A 321 -17.58 -13.28 -18.54
C SER A 321 -18.91 -13.89 -19.00
N GLY A 322 -19.93 -13.91 -18.14
CA GLY A 322 -21.14 -14.70 -18.37
C GLY A 322 -22.02 -14.22 -19.51
N PHE A 323 -21.96 -12.92 -19.80
CA PHE A 323 -22.73 -12.32 -20.88
C PHE A 323 -22.30 -12.81 -22.26
N ASN A 324 -21.03 -13.17 -22.44
CA ASN A 324 -20.54 -13.71 -23.72
C ASN A 324 -21.22 -15.04 -24.09
N ILE A 325 -21.76 -15.77 -23.10
CA ILE A 325 -22.41 -17.08 -23.29
C ILE A 325 -23.92 -16.94 -23.55
N ILE A 326 -24.62 -16.06 -22.82
CA ILE A 326 -26.08 -15.87 -22.97
C ILE A 326 -26.44 -15.17 -24.27
N PHE A 327 -25.44 -14.57 -24.92
CA PHE A 327 -25.66 -13.79 -26.12
C PHE A 327 -26.34 -14.61 -27.24
N SER A 328 -26.06 -15.91 -27.37
CA SER A 328 -26.62 -16.77 -28.42
C SER A 328 -28.16 -16.87 -28.38
N SER A 329 -28.81 -16.73 -27.21
CA SER A 329 -30.28 -16.66 -27.12
C SER A 329 -30.89 -15.27 -27.41
N LEU A 330 -30.08 -14.21 -27.48
CA LEU A 330 -30.51 -12.84 -27.81
C LEU A 330 -30.41 -12.53 -29.33
N ALA A 331 -30.18 -13.56 -30.15
CA ALA A 331 -29.72 -13.50 -31.54
C ALA A 331 -30.71 -13.01 -32.61
N ASP A 332 -31.88 -12.46 -32.24
CA ASP A 332 -32.74 -11.71 -33.18
C ASP A 332 -32.18 -10.31 -33.53
N THR A 333 -30.94 -10.03 -33.13
CA THR A 333 -30.26 -8.75 -33.34
C THR A 333 -29.01 -8.93 -34.21
N SER A 334 -28.80 -7.99 -35.13
CA SER A 334 -27.72 -8.00 -36.14
C SER A 334 -26.34 -8.26 -35.52
N HIS A 335 -25.39 -8.79 -36.31
CA HIS A 335 -24.03 -9.11 -35.84
C HIS A 335 -23.25 -7.93 -35.23
N GLU A 336 -23.57 -6.69 -35.62
CA GLU A 336 -22.96 -5.46 -35.11
C GLU A 336 -23.50 -5.07 -33.72
N ALA A 337 -24.71 -5.52 -33.36
CA ALA A 337 -25.31 -5.28 -32.05
C ALA A 337 -24.74 -6.20 -30.93
N ARG A 338 -23.77 -7.08 -31.24
CA ARG A 338 -23.31 -8.17 -30.37
C ARG A 338 -22.12 -7.82 -29.48
N THR A 339 -21.14 -7.11 -30.02
CA THR A 339 -19.87 -6.81 -29.32
C THR A 339 -20.01 -5.65 -28.35
N TRP A 340 -20.87 -4.68 -28.67
CA TRP A 340 -21.03 -3.46 -27.89
C TRP A 340 -21.54 -3.70 -26.45
N PRO A 341 -22.62 -4.48 -26.20
CA PRO A 341 -23.07 -4.72 -24.82
C PRO A 341 -22.07 -5.50 -23.96
N ALA A 342 -21.18 -6.29 -24.58
CA ALA A 342 -20.08 -6.98 -23.90
C ALA A 342 -18.91 -6.02 -23.61
N ALA A 343 -18.53 -5.18 -24.58
CA ALA A 343 -17.44 -4.22 -24.46
C ALA A 343 -17.76 -3.08 -23.47
N VAL A 344 -19.01 -2.62 -23.42
CA VAL A 344 -19.45 -1.48 -22.59
C VAL A 344 -19.14 -1.67 -21.11
N ILE A 345 -19.21 -2.91 -20.60
CA ILE A 345 -18.92 -3.16 -19.18
C ILE A 345 -17.46 -2.94 -18.85
N ASN A 346 -16.57 -3.50 -19.65
CA ASN A 346 -15.14 -3.36 -19.46
C ASN A 346 -14.72 -1.91 -19.72
N LEU A 347 -15.28 -1.26 -20.73
CA LEU A 347 -15.01 0.15 -21.02
C LEU A 347 -15.43 1.07 -19.88
N THR A 348 -16.68 0.97 -19.42
CA THR A 348 -17.20 1.85 -18.37
C THR A 348 -16.40 1.65 -17.07
N THR A 349 -16.09 0.39 -16.75
CA THR A 349 -15.26 0.04 -15.59
C THR A 349 -13.85 0.63 -15.71
N ALA A 350 -13.20 0.49 -16.86
CA ALA A 350 -11.87 1.02 -17.12
C ALA A 350 -11.76 2.53 -16.87
N VAL A 351 -12.73 3.31 -17.35
CA VAL A 351 -12.65 4.77 -17.35
C VAL A 351 -13.04 5.37 -15.99
N LEU A 352 -13.91 4.69 -15.24
CA LEU A 352 -14.47 5.23 -14.00
C LEU A 352 -13.81 4.69 -12.72
N ILE A 353 -12.97 3.65 -12.79
CA ILE A 353 -12.22 3.14 -11.64
C ILE A 353 -11.45 4.28 -10.93
N LEU A 354 -10.71 5.11 -11.66
CA LEU A 354 -9.89 6.19 -11.08
C LEU A 354 -10.74 7.32 -10.47
N PRO A 355 -11.76 7.87 -11.18
CA PRO A 355 -12.71 8.80 -10.58
C PRO A 355 -13.38 8.28 -9.30
N PHE A 356 -13.83 7.02 -9.30
CA PHE A 356 -14.46 6.44 -8.11
C PHE A 356 -13.48 6.11 -6.99
N ALA A 357 -12.23 5.76 -7.32
CA ALA A 357 -11.17 5.65 -6.33
C ALA A 357 -11.01 6.98 -5.57
N ARG A 358 -10.94 8.09 -6.31
CA ARG A 358 -10.87 9.43 -5.74
C ARG A 358 -12.10 9.75 -4.89
N LEU A 359 -13.30 9.47 -5.39
CA LEU A 359 -14.55 9.67 -4.62
C LEU A 359 -14.58 8.84 -3.32
N SER A 360 -14.01 7.64 -3.34
CA SER A 360 -13.93 6.76 -2.16
C SER A 360 -13.01 7.32 -1.08
N GLU A 361 -11.97 8.07 -1.46
CA GLU A 361 -11.10 8.75 -0.51
C GLU A 361 -11.75 10.01 0.06
N ILE A 362 -12.50 10.76 -0.77
CA ILE A 362 -13.18 12.01 -0.38
C ILE A 362 -14.40 11.75 0.50
N HIS A 363 -15.31 10.86 0.10
CA HIS A 363 -16.60 10.65 0.80
C HIS A 363 -16.57 9.48 1.78
N GLY A 364 -15.47 8.73 1.79
CA GLY A 364 -15.27 7.56 2.62
C GLY A 364 -15.56 6.26 1.89
N GLY A 365 -14.61 5.31 2.00
CA GLY A 365 -14.62 4.09 1.19
C GLY A 365 -15.85 3.23 1.41
N ARG A 366 -16.35 3.14 2.65
CA ARG A 366 -17.54 2.34 2.99
C ARG A 366 -18.79 2.82 2.25
N LEU A 367 -18.99 4.13 2.13
CA LEU A 367 -20.18 4.69 1.49
C LEU A 367 -20.20 4.36 0.00
N ILE A 368 -19.08 4.60 -0.68
CA ILE A 368 -18.95 4.33 -2.12
C ILE A 368 -18.98 2.83 -2.41
N PHE A 369 -18.38 1.99 -1.55
CA PHE A 369 -18.42 0.54 -1.68
C PHE A 369 -19.85 -0.02 -1.63
N LEU A 370 -20.63 0.37 -0.62
CA LEU A 370 -22.00 -0.10 -0.43
C LEU A 370 -22.97 0.52 -1.44
N GLY A 371 -22.79 1.81 -1.74
CA GLY A 371 -23.56 2.52 -2.77
C GLY A 371 -23.36 1.90 -4.15
N GLY A 372 -22.13 1.52 -4.50
CA GLY A 372 -21.82 0.81 -5.74
C GLY A 372 -22.55 -0.52 -5.88
N HIS A 373 -22.56 -1.35 -4.84
CA HIS A 373 -23.32 -2.61 -4.83
C HIS A 373 -24.82 -2.39 -4.94
N ALA A 374 -25.37 -1.47 -4.13
CA ALA A 374 -26.80 -1.14 -4.18
C ALA A 374 -27.22 -0.69 -5.58
N TRP A 375 -26.38 0.11 -6.24
CA TRP A 375 -26.59 0.55 -7.61
C TRP A 375 -26.54 -0.60 -8.62
N SER A 376 -25.53 -1.48 -8.54
CA SER A 376 -25.43 -2.66 -9.40
C SER A 376 -26.63 -3.60 -9.24
N ILE A 377 -27.16 -3.78 -8.02
CA ILE A 377 -28.35 -4.60 -7.77
C ILE A 377 -29.56 -4.04 -8.53
N VAL A 378 -29.82 -2.74 -8.38
CA VAL A 378 -30.95 -2.08 -9.04
C VAL A 378 -30.86 -2.23 -10.56
N TRP A 379 -29.70 -1.91 -11.13
CA TRP A 379 -29.53 -1.98 -12.59
C TRP A 379 -29.45 -3.40 -13.14
N SER A 380 -29.01 -4.38 -12.34
CA SER A 380 -29.09 -5.79 -12.70
C SER A 380 -30.55 -6.26 -12.77
N ILE A 381 -31.39 -5.86 -11.81
CA ILE A 381 -32.83 -6.19 -11.87
C ILE A 381 -33.47 -5.55 -13.11
N ILE A 382 -33.18 -4.27 -13.38
CA ILE A 382 -33.71 -3.57 -14.56
C ILE A 382 -33.23 -4.24 -15.86
N ALA A 383 -31.97 -4.69 -15.94
CA ALA A 383 -31.44 -5.41 -17.10
C ALA A 383 -32.20 -6.70 -17.39
N GLY A 384 -32.64 -7.42 -16.36
CA GLY A 384 -33.50 -8.61 -16.50
C GLY A 384 -34.86 -8.32 -17.15
N PHE A 385 -35.32 -7.08 -17.13
CA PHE A 385 -36.55 -6.64 -17.81
C PHE A 385 -36.30 -5.96 -19.17
N SER A 386 -35.06 -5.96 -19.67
CA SER A 386 -34.74 -5.35 -20.95
C SER A 386 -35.50 -6.01 -22.10
N GLN A 387 -36.01 -5.18 -23.02
CA GLN A 387 -36.82 -5.62 -24.17
C GLN A 387 -36.14 -5.33 -25.51
N ASN A 388 -35.20 -4.39 -25.52
CA ASN A 388 -34.51 -3.91 -26.71
C ASN A 388 -33.00 -3.74 -26.44
N PRO A 389 -32.15 -3.91 -27.46
CA PRO A 389 -30.70 -3.83 -27.31
C PRO A 389 -30.21 -2.53 -26.68
N THR A 390 -30.81 -1.39 -27.06
CA THR A 390 -30.45 -0.07 -26.52
C THR A 390 -30.68 0.02 -25.02
N MET A 391 -31.81 -0.52 -24.53
CA MET A 391 -32.08 -0.57 -23.09
C MET A 391 -31.08 -1.49 -22.38
N LEU A 392 -30.77 -2.64 -22.98
CA LEU A 392 -29.78 -3.57 -22.42
C LEU A 392 -28.40 -2.91 -22.32
N ILE A 393 -27.93 -2.25 -23.37
CA ILE A 393 -26.66 -1.49 -23.40
C ILE A 393 -26.64 -0.44 -22.29
N ALA A 394 -27.71 0.36 -22.17
CA ALA A 394 -27.81 1.38 -21.13
C ALA A 394 -27.78 0.74 -19.73
N CYS A 395 -28.49 -0.35 -19.50
CA CYS A 395 -28.47 -1.05 -18.22
C CYS A 395 -27.08 -1.61 -17.89
N ARG A 396 -26.35 -2.13 -18.89
CA ARG A 396 -24.98 -2.65 -18.74
C ARG A 396 -24.00 -1.53 -18.39
N ALA A 397 -24.08 -0.38 -19.05
CA ALA A 397 -23.29 0.80 -18.69
C ALA A 397 -23.57 1.25 -17.25
N MET A 398 -24.85 1.31 -16.87
CA MET A 398 -25.25 1.72 -15.53
C MET A 398 -24.85 0.70 -14.46
N GLN A 399 -24.87 -0.60 -14.77
CA GLN A 399 -24.38 -1.66 -13.89
C GLN A 399 -22.88 -1.53 -13.62
N SER A 400 -22.09 -1.16 -14.64
CA SER A 400 -20.65 -0.90 -14.50
C SER A 400 -20.30 0.30 -13.65
N LEU A 401 -21.18 1.29 -13.52
CA LEU A 401 -20.96 2.38 -12.56
C LEU A 401 -20.79 1.83 -11.14
N GLY A 402 -21.57 0.81 -10.79
CA GLY A 402 -21.44 0.14 -9.50
C GLY A 402 -20.13 -0.63 -9.37
N THR A 403 -19.72 -1.38 -10.40
CA THR A 403 -18.41 -2.06 -10.44
C THR A 403 -17.24 -1.11 -10.29
N SER A 404 -17.29 0.00 -11.01
CA SER A 404 -16.29 1.07 -10.94
C SER A 404 -16.23 1.71 -9.57
N ALA A 405 -17.35 1.75 -8.84
CA ALA A 405 -17.42 2.29 -7.49
C ALA A 405 -16.88 1.31 -6.43
N PHE A 406 -17.34 0.06 -6.44
CA PHE A 406 -17.02 -0.87 -5.36
C PHE A 406 -15.61 -1.49 -5.47
N LEU A 407 -15.05 -1.66 -6.67
CA LEU A 407 -13.71 -2.25 -6.85
C LEU A 407 -12.61 -1.41 -6.17
N PRO A 408 -12.42 -0.12 -6.52
CA PRO A 408 -11.38 0.69 -5.89
C PRO A 408 -11.68 0.95 -4.41
N SER A 409 -12.95 1.15 -4.05
CA SER A 409 -13.34 1.34 -2.64
C SER A 409 -13.00 0.13 -1.77
N GLY A 410 -13.16 -1.08 -2.30
CA GLY A 410 -12.80 -2.33 -1.61
C GLY A 410 -11.30 -2.40 -1.33
N VAL A 411 -10.48 -2.07 -2.33
CA VAL A 411 -9.01 -2.02 -2.20
C VAL A 411 -8.58 -0.95 -1.19
N VAL A 412 -9.20 0.24 -1.20
CA VAL A 412 -8.92 1.32 -0.25
C VAL A 412 -9.28 0.94 1.18
N ILE A 413 -10.43 0.30 1.41
CA ILE A 413 -10.82 -0.15 2.76
C ILE A 413 -9.86 -1.25 3.22
N MET A 414 -9.52 -2.19 2.34
CA MET A 414 -8.62 -3.29 2.66
C MET A 414 -7.21 -2.82 3.01
N SER A 415 -6.63 -1.89 2.22
CA SER A 415 -5.29 -1.36 2.46
C SER A 415 -5.17 -0.54 3.75
N ARG A 416 -6.29 0.02 4.24
CA ARG A 416 -6.35 0.69 5.55
C ARG A 416 -6.47 -0.29 6.72
N ILE A 417 -7.12 -1.42 6.52
CA ILE A 417 -7.36 -2.43 7.58
C ILE A 417 -6.16 -3.37 7.74
N TYR A 418 -5.58 -3.84 6.62
CA TYR A 418 -4.51 -4.81 6.61
C TYR A 418 -3.17 -4.15 6.33
N ARG A 419 -2.25 -4.29 7.28
CA ARG A 419 -0.87 -3.80 7.17
C ARG A 419 -0.01 -4.75 6.32
N PRO A 420 1.08 -4.25 5.69
CA PRO A 420 2.02 -5.11 4.97
C PRO A 420 2.51 -6.29 5.83
N GLY A 421 2.38 -7.51 5.29
CA GLY A 421 2.75 -8.74 6.01
C GLY A 421 2.10 -10.00 5.41
N PRO A 422 2.40 -11.20 5.96
CA PRO A 422 1.92 -12.48 5.43
C PRO A 422 0.39 -12.58 5.32
N ARG A 423 -0.34 -11.99 6.28
CA ARG A 423 -1.81 -11.97 6.28
C ARG A 423 -2.36 -11.14 5.12
N ASN A 424 -1.78 -9.97 4.86
CA ASN A 424 -2.16 -9.12 3.73
C ASN A 424 -1.92 -9.83 2.41
N THR A 425 -0.75 -10.46 2.25
CA THR A 425 -0.43 -11.28 1.06
C THR A 425 -1.46 -12.38 0.85
N LEU A 426 -1.83 -13.12 1.90
CA LEU A 426 -2.84 -14.17 1.83
C LEU A 426 -4.20 -13.63 1.37
N ILE A 427 -4.61 -12.45 1.86
CA ILE A 427 -5.88 -11.84 1.47
C ILE A 427 -5.85 -11.40 0.00
N PHE A 428 -4.76 -10.81 -0.47
CA PHE A 428 -4.58 -10.52 -1.91
C PHE A 428 -4.62 -11.79 -2.77
N SER A 429 -4.10 -12.93 -2.29
CA SER A 429 -4.25 -14.21 -2.97
C SER A 429 -5.71 -14.68 -3.03
N ILE A 430 -6.48 -14.48 -1.94
CA ILE A 430 -7.92 -14.79 -1.92
C ILE A 430 -8.68 -13.91 -2.93
N LEU A 431 -8.34 -12.62 -3.05
CA LEU A 431 -8.92 -11.73 -4.06
C LEU A 431 -8.73 -12.27 -5.48
N GLY A 432 -7.50 -12.72 -5.80
CA GLY A 432 -7.19 -13.35 -7.09
C GLY A 432 -7.97 -14.65 -7.33
N ALA A 433 -8.10 -15.50 -6.30
CA ALA A 433 -8.88 -16.74 -6.41
C ALA A 433 -10.37 -16.47 -6.65
N PHE A 434 -10.95 -15.46 -5.99
CA PHE A 434 -12.35 -15.07 -6.19
C PHE A 434 -12.60 -14.46 -7.58
N SER A 435 -11.59 -13.83 -8.19
CA SER A 435 -11.66 -13.41 -9.59
C SER A 435 -11.92 -14.60 -10.53
N CYS A 436 -11.14 -15.68 -10.38
CA CYS A 436 -11.31 -16.91 -11.16
C CYS A 436 -12.66 -17.59 -10.92
N ILE A 437 -13.11 -17.63 -9.65
CA ILE A 437 -14.43 -18.16 -9.28
C ILE A 437 -15.53 -17.33 -9.94
N GLY A 438 -15.40 -15.99 -9.90
CA GLY A 438 -16.33 -15.05 -10.53
C GLY A 438 -16.44 -15.28 -12.03
N PHE A 439 -15.29 -15.35 -12.69
CA PHE A 439 -15.19 -15.59 -14.12
C PHE A 439 -15.90 -16.88 -14.53
N TYR A 440 -15.65 -18.00 -13.85
CA TYR A 440 -16.31 -19.27 -14.16
C TYR A 440 -17.79 -19.27 -13.78
N SER A 441 -18.15 -18.68 -12.64
CA SER A 441 -19.54 -18.58 -12.21
C SER A 441 -20.39 -17.80 -13.23
N GLY A 442 -19.83 -16.76 -13.84
CA GLY A 442 -20.45 -16.03 -14.94
C GLY A 442 -20.76 -16.95 -16.11
N ILE A 443 -19.77 -17.70 -16.60
CA ILE A 443 -19.94 -18.65 -17.72
C ILE A 443 -20.99 -19.72 -17.38
N PHE A 444 -20.88 -20.32 -16.20
CA PHE A 444 -21.77 -21.40 -15.75
C PHE A 444 -23.22 -20.94 -15.62
N PHE A 445 -23.48 -19.85 -14.89
CA PHE A 445 -24.82 -19.32 -14.75
C PHE A 445 -25.31 -18.67 -16.05
N GLY A 446 -24.39 -18.27 -16.93
CA GLY A 446 -24.69 -17.85 -18.28
C GLY A 446 -25.31 -18.97 -19.10
N ALA A 447 -24.60 -20.10 -19.23
CA ALA A 447 -25.10 -21.27 -19.92
C ALA A 447 -26.36 -21.85 -19.28
N LEU A 448 -26.45 -21.87 -17.95
CA LEU A 448 -27.64 -22.34 -17.24
C LEU A 448 -28.86 -21.48 -17.55
N SER A 449 -28.68 -20.16 -17.58
CA SER A 449 -29.75 -19.21 -17.90
C SER A 449 -30.16 -19.34 -19.36
N ASP A 450 -29.21 -19.52 -20.27
CA ASP A 450 -29.48 -19.70 -21.69
C ASP A 450 -30.32 -20.95 -21.98
N GLN A 451 -30.02 -22.08 -21.30
CA GLN A 451 -30.66 -23.37 -21.58
C GLN A 451 -31.98 -23.63 -20.87
N VAL A 452 -32.14 -23.18 -19.61
CA VAL A 452 -33.22 -23.66 -18.74
C VAL A 452 -34.12 -22.54 -18.22
N LEU A 453 -33.54 -21.42 -17.81
CA LEU A 453 -34.27 -20.38 -17.06
C LEU A 453 -34.72 -19.21 -17.95
N GLY A 454 -34.03 -18.97 -19.06
CA GLY A 454 -34.16 -17.79 -19.91
C GLY A 454 -33.12 -16.72 -19.55
N CYS A 455 -32.70 -15.94 -20.56
CA CYS A 455 -31.61 -14.95 -20.48
C CYS A 455 -31.77 -13.92 -19.33
N LYS A 456 -33.00 -13.60 -18.94
CA LYS A 456 -33.34 -12.66 -17.87
C LYS A 456 -32.80 -13.10 -16.50
N TRP A 457 -32.76 -14.41 -16.25
CA TRP A 457 -32.37 -14.97 -14.95
C TRP A 457 -30.91 -14.79 -14.63
N TYR A 458 -30.03 -14.65 -15.63
CA TYR A 458 -28.64 -14.30 -15.39
C TYR A 458 -28.53 -12.99 -14.62
N PHE A 459 -29.29 -11.98 -15.01
CA PHE A 459 -29.27 -10.69 -14.33
C PHE A 459 -29.87 -10.77 -12.91
N PHE A 460 -30.89 -11.60 -12.70
CA PHE A 460 -31.47 -11.81 -11.37
C PHE A 460 -30.54 -12.60 -10.44
N ILE A 461 -29.84 -13.61 -10.95
CA ILE A 461 -28.83 -14.38 -10.20
C ILE A 461 -27.66 -13.48 -9.83
N GLY A 462 -27.15 -12.68 -10.77
CA GLY A 462 -26.13 -11.67 -10.49
C GLY A 462 -26.58 -10.66 -9.43
N ALA A 463 -27.83 -10.19 -9.50
CA ALA A 463 -28.41 -9.30 -8.49
C ALA A 463 -28.44 -9.95 -7.10
N PHE A 464 -28.78 -11.24 -7.02
CA PHE A 464 -28.82 -12.00 -5.77
C PHE A 464 -27.42 -12.15 -5.15
N PHE A 465 -26.41 -12.51 -5.95
CA PHE A 465 -25.03 -12.55 -5.47
C PHE A 465 -24.54 -11.17 -5.00
N CYS A 466 -24.79 -10.13 -5.79
CA CYS A 466 -24.44 -8.76 -5.43
C CYS A 466 -25.13 -8.31 -4.13
N ALA A 467 -26.38 -8.69 -3.91
CA ALA A 467 -27.11 -8.44 -2.66
C ALA A 467 -26.48 -9.16 -1.46
N GLY A 468 -26.11 -10.43 -1.60
CA GLY A 468 -25.41 -11.18 -0.56
C GLY A 468 -24.08 -10.52 -0.15
N ILE A 469 -23.31 -10.07 -1.14
CA ILE A 469 -22.05 -9.34 -0.93
C ILE A 469 -22.30 -8.00 -0.24
N CYS A 470 -23.31 -7.25 -0.66
CA CYS A 470 -23.71 -5.98 -0.06
C CYS A 470 -24.11 -6.15 1.41
N ILE A 471 -24.92 -7.17 1.73
CA ILE A 471 -25.33 -7.49 3.10
C ILE A 471 -24.12 -7.88 3.95
N ALA A 472 -23.22 -8.72 3.43
CA ALA A 472 -21.99 -9.07 4.11
C ALA A 472 -21.15 -7.81 4.42
N GLY A 473 -20.98 -6.91 3.45
CA GLY A 473 -20.29 -5.64 3.64
C GLY A 473 -20.96 -4.73 4.67
N LEU A 474 -22.30 -4.63 4.66
CA LEU A 474 -23.07 -3.84 5.63
C LEU A 474 -22.83 -4.29 7.07
N LEU A 475 -22.76 -5.61 7.28
CA LEU A 475 -22.61 -6.23 8.60
C LEU A 475 -21.17 -6.24 9.11
N THR A 476 -20.18 -6.31 8.21
CA THR A 476 -18.78 -6.61 8.57
C THR A 476 -17.82 -5.44 8.42
N ILE A 477 -18.06 -4.49 7.52
CA ILE A 477 -17.17 -3.33 7.33
C ILE A 477 -17.29 -2.42 8.56
N PRO A 478 -16.21 -2.09 9.27
CA PRO A 478 -16.26 -1.17 10.41
C PRO A 478 -16.68 0.26 10.01
N LYS A 479 -17.41 0.97 10.87
CA LYS A 479 -17.80 2.39 10.60
C LYS A 479 -16.63 3.36 10.68
N SER A 480 -15.62 3.07 11.52
CA SER A 480 -14.51 3.97 11.84
C SER A 480 -13.32 3.94 10.86
N HIS A 481 -13.30 3.03 9.88
CA HIS A 481 -12.16 2.84 8.98
C HIS A 481 -12.44 3.31 7.55
N GLY A 482 -13.55 4.04 7.37
CA GLY A 482 -13.98 4.63 6.11
C GLY A 482 -13.89 6.16 6.10
N ASP A 483 -13.12 6.78 6.99
CA ASP A 483 -13.16 8.24 7.14
C ASP A 483 -12.70 8.98 5.87
N ALA A 484 -13.44 10.03 5.55
CA ALA A 484 -13.24 10.96 4.47
C ALA A 484 -11.93 11.74 4.64
N ARG A 485 -11.19 11.91 3.55
CA ARG A 485 -10.08 12.88 3.47
C ARG A 485 -10.65 14.24 3.09
N ILE A 486 -10.69 15.17 4.04
CA ILE A 486 -11.28 16.52 3.88
C ILE A 486 -10.37 17.42 3.03
N ASP A 487 -9.09 17.07 2.91
CA ASP A 487 -8.04 17.78 2.17
C ASP A 487 -7.98 17.44 0.67
N LEU A 488 -8.75 16.44 0.23
CA LEU A 488 -8.71 15.92 -1.13
C LEU A 488 -9.83 16.52 -1.99
N GLU A 489 -9.47 17.08 -3.15
CA GLU A 489 -10.45 17.58 -4.11
C GLU A 489 -10.63 16.63 -5.30
N MET A 490 -11.82 16.63 -5.90
CA MET A 490 -12.11 15.82 -7.08
C MET A 490 -11.59 16.50 -8.34
N ASP A 491 -10.90 15.75 -9.20
CA ASP A 491 -10.53 16.25 -10.54
C ASP A 491 -11.71 16.11 -11.52
N TRP A 492 -12.59 17.10 -11.48
CA TRP A 492 -13.73 17.19 -12.39
C TRP A 492 -13.29 17.45 -13.84
N LEU A 493 -12.20 18.18 -14.07
CA LEU A 493 -11.74 18.50 -15.43
C LEU A 493 -11.17 17.27 -16.12
N GLY A 494 -10.32 16.50 -15.42
CA GLY A 494 -9.84 15.20 -15.90
C GLY A 494 -11.00 14.24 -16.15
N THR A 495 -11.94 14.13 -15.21
CA THR A 495 -13.09 13.22 -15.34
C THR A 495 -14.00 13.57 -16.53
N VAL A 496 -14.32 14.85 -16.71
CA VAL A 496 -15.21 15.33 -17.80
C VAL A 496 -14.55 15.22 -19.18
N THR A 497 -13.22 15.13 -19.25
CA THR A 497 -12.52 14.94 -20.53
C THR A 497 -12.27 13.47 -20.85
N VAL A 498 -11.92 12.65 -19.86
CA VAL A 498 -11.61 11.22 -20.07
C VAL A 498 -12.85 10.40 -20.40
N VAL A 499 -13.97 10.65 -19.72
CA VAL A 499 -15.21 9.86 -19.90
C VAL A 499 -15.77 9.97 -21.32
N PRO A 500 -15.99 11.18 -21.88
CA PRO A 500 -16.48 11.32 -23.26
C PRO A 500 -15.45 10.86 -24.30
N ALA A 501 -14.15 11.06 -24.06
CA ALA A 501 -13.11 10.64 -24.99
C ALA A 501 -13.14 9.14 -25.23
N PHE A 502 -13.20 8.34 -24.15
CA PHE A 502 -13.30 6.89 -24.26
C PHE A 502 -14.65 6.42 -24.78
N ALA A 503 -15.76 7.08 -24.42
CA ALA A 503 -17.08 6.75 -24.96
C ALA A 503 -17.13 6.93 -26.48
N LEU A 504 -16.57 8.03 -27.00
CA LEU A 504 -16.47 8.30 -28.44
C LEU A 504 -15.55 7.31 -29.15
N MET A 505 -14.40 7.00 -28.56
CA MET A 505 -13.46 6.02 -29.12
C MET A 505 -14.09 4.64 -29.19
N ALA A 506 -14.78 4.21 -28.14
CA ALA A 506 -15.44 2.92 -28.13
C ALA A 506 -16.58 2.86 -29.13
N TYR A 507 -17.43 3.89 -29.20
CA TYR A 507 -18.48 3.98 -30.22
C TYR A 507 -17.90 3.86 -31.63
N ALA A 508 -16.80 4.56 -31.91
CA ALA A 508 -16.14 4.50 -33.20
C ALA A 508 -15.59 3.11 -33.53
N LEU A 509 -15.03 2.40 -32.54
CA LEU A 509 -14.44 1.08 -32.73
C LEU A 509 -15.48 -0.02 -32.90
N THR A 510 -16.69 0.11 -32.33
CA THR A 510 -17.69 -0.96 -32.41
C THR A 510 -18.78 -0.71 -33.43
N ASP A 511 -19.43 0.44 -33.39
CA ASP A 511 -20.65 0.74 -34.17
C ASP A 511 -20.37 1.74 -35.30
N GLY A 512 -19.37 2.61 -35.10
CA GLY A 512 -19.02 3.66 -36.05
C GLY A 512 -18.09 3.24 -37.20
N GLY A 513 -17.49 2.04 -37.16
CA GLY A 513 -16.33 1.66 -37.97
C GLY A 513 -16.43 1.90 -39.48
N ASN A 514 -17.64 1.89 -40.05
CA ASN A 514 -17.89 2.09 -41.49
C ASN A 514 -18.67 3.37 -41.81
N ALA A 515 -19.13 4.12 -40.80
CA ALA A 515 -19.87 5.36 -41.00
C ALA A 515 -18.93 6.57 -40.95
N PRO A 516 -19.14 7.62 -41.77
CA PRO A 516 -18.42 8.89 -41.63
C PRO A 516 -18.46 9.44 -40.20
N GLN A 517 -19.56 9.18 -39.49
CA GLN A 517 -19.80 9.57 -38.10
C GLN A 517 -18.84 8.85 -37.13
N GLY A 518 -18.45 7.60 -37.41
CA GLY A 518 -17.50 6.88 -36.58
C GLY A 518 -16.07 7.35 -36.72
N TYR A 519 -15.62 7.72 -37.92
CA TYR A 519 -14.31 8.36 -38.09
C TYR A 519 -14.23 9.70 -37.35
N VAL A 520 -15.31 10.48 -37.39
CA VAL A 520 -15.41 11.73 -36.61
C VAL A 520 -15.35 11.43 -35.11
N ALA A 521 -16.10 10.44 -34.63
CA ALA A 521 -16.06 10.03 -33.23
C ALA A 521 -14.67 9.52 -32.80
N LEU A 522 -13.95 8.79 -33.66
CA LEU A 522 -12.58 8.32 -33.38
C LEU A 522 -11.62 9.50 -33.24
N ILE A 523 -11.66 10.44 -34.17
CA ILE A 523 -10.81 11.64 -34.16
C ILE A 523 -11.11 12.48 -32.91
N LEU A 524 -12.39 12.71 -32.60
CA LEU A 524 -12.79 13.43 -31.39
C LEU A 524 -12.39 12.69 -30.11
N GLY A 525 -12.46 11.36 -30.09
CA GLY A 525 -11.98 10.54 -28.99
C GLY A 525 -10.47 10.67 -28.77
N ILE A 526 -9.67 10.61 -29.84
CA ILE A 526 -8.21 10.81 -29.80
C ILE A 526 -7.86 12.22 -29.32
N ILE A 527 -8.54 13.24 -29.84
CA ILE A 527 -8.36 14.64 -29.41
C ILE A 527 -8.73 14.78 -27.93
N GLY A 528 -9.85 14.19 -27.50
CA GLY A 528 -10.30 14.20 -26.11
C GLY A 528 -9.29 13.54 -25.17
N LEU A 529 -8.68 12.43 -25.58
CA LEU A 529 -7.64 11.75 -24.80
C LEU A 529 -6.35 12.58 -24.74
N ALA A 530 -5.95 13.23 -25.84
CA ALA A 530 -4.81 14.15 -25.86
C ALA A 530 -5.07 15.37 -24.95
N LEU A 531 -6.29 15.90 -24.94
CA LEU A 531 -6.71 16.97 -24.04
C LEU A 531 -6.69 16.52 -22.57
N PHE A 532 -7.16 15.30 -22.28
CA PHE A 532 -7.07 14.73 -20.94
C PHE A 532 -5.63 14.66 -20.44
N VAL A 533 -4.71 14.11 -21.25
CA VAL A 533 -3.27 14.07 -20.92
C VAL A 533 -2.70 15.47 -20.71
N HIS A 534 -3.13 16.44 -21.52
CA HIS A 534 -2.70 17.83 -21.37
C HIS A 534 -3.24 18.49 -20.08
N ILE A 535 -4.49 18.21 -19.71
CA ILE A 535 -5.14 18.78 -18.53
C ILE A 535 -4.53 18.18 -17.26
N GLU A 536 -4.47 16.85 -17.17
CA GLU A 536 -3.87 16.13 -16.04
C GLU A 536 -2.38 16.45 -15.87
N GLY A 537 -1.64 16.58 -16.98
CA GLY A 537 -0.20 16.84 -16.94
C GLY A 537 0.19 18.26 -16.54
N TRP A 538 -0.60 19.28 -16.91
CA TRP A 538 -0.19 20.69 -16.80
C TRP A 538 -1.19 21.63 -16.13
N ARG A 539 -2.47 21.27 -15.98
CA ARG A 539 -3.52 22.19 -15.50
C ARG A 539 -4.05 21.85 -14.12
N VAL A 540 -4.06 20.58 -13.73
CA VAL A 540 -4.68 20.12 -12.49
C VAL A 540 -3.66 20.04 -11.36
N SER A 541 -3.98 20.62 -10.20
CA SER A 541 -3.09 20.61 -9.03
C SER A 541 -3.09 19.26 -8.28
N GLN A 542 -4.20 18.51 -8.34
CA GLN A 542 -4.35 17.18 -7.74
C GLN A 542 -4.88 16.16 -8.78
N PRO A 543 -4.02 15.71 -9.73
CA PRO A 543 -4.39 14.81 -10.82
C PRO A 543 -4.91 13.44 -10.33
N LEU A 544 -5.77 12.78 -11.12
CA LEU A 544 -6.23 11.40 -10.82
C LEU A 544 -5.06 10.42 -10.85
N VAL A 545 -4.12 10.63 -11.79
CA VAL A 545 -2.88 9.86 -11.90
C VAL A 545 -1.70 10.83 -11.80
N PRO A 546 -1.00 10.89 -10.65
CA PRO A 546 0.16 11.75 -10.50
C PRO A 546 1.23 11.44 -11.55
N ALA A 547 1.76 12.46 -12.23
CA ALA A 547 2.83 12.32 -13.21
C ALA A 547 4.09 11.63 -12.63
N GLU A 548 4.26 11.67 -11.31
CA GLU A 548 5.30 10.97 -10.55
C GLU A 548 5.30 9.46 -10.82
N VAL A 549 4.14 8.84 -11.05
CA VAL A 549 4.00 7.43 -11.42
C VAL A 549 4.76 7.12 -12.72
N PHE A 550 4.74 8.05 -13.68
CA PHE A 550 5.40 7.89 -14.98
C PHE A 550 6.88 8.28 -14.98
N LYS A 551 7.37 9.02 -13.98
CA LYS A 551 8.81 9.31 -13.81
C LYS A 551 9.63 8.04 -13.53
N THR A 552 8.99 7.01 -12.97
CA THR A 552 9.61 5.71 -12.76
C THR A 552 9.99 5.08 -14.11
N LYS A 553 11.29 4.75 -14.25
CA LYS A 553 11.99 4.29 -15.48
C LYS A 553 11.27 3.20 -16.31
N TYR A 554 10.38 2.43 -15.70
CA TYR A 554 9.72 1.27 -16.33
C TYR A 554 8.20 1.42 -16.48
N MET A 555 7.58 2.44 -15.87
CA MET A 555 6.12 2.51 -15.79
C MET A 555 5.46 2.74 -17.15
N SER A 556 5.99 3.65 -17.97
CA SER A 556 5.47 3.92 -19.31
C SER A 556 5.55 2.70 -20.23
N ARG A 557 6.64 1.93 -20.15
CA ARG A 557 6.79 0.66 -20.88
C ARG A 557 5.85 -0.42 -20.37
N LEU A 558 5.63 -0.48 -19.05
CA LEU A 558 4.70 -1.41 -18.43
C LEU A 558 3.27 -1.15 -18.91
N VAL A 559 2.83 0.11 -18.97
CA VAL A 559 1.51 0.48 -19.51
C VAL A 559 1.31 -0.10 -20.92
N VAL A 560 2.25 0.14 -21.84
CA VAL A 560 2.17 -0.42 -23.20
C VAL A 560 2.20 -1.96 -23.18
N ALA A 561 3.04 -2.55 -22.33
CA ALA A 561 3.19 -3.99 -22.20
C ALA A 561 1.97 -4.71 -21.60
N LEU A 562 1.07 -4.00 -20.92
CA LEU A 562 -0.11 -4.60 -20.28
C LEU A 562 -1.39 -4.39 -21.08
N PHE A 563 -1.48 -3.27 -21.79
CA PHE A 563 -2.60 -2.98 -22.69
C PHE A 563 -2.79 -4.07 -23.76
N VAL A 564 -1.70 -4.65 -24.25
CA VAL A 564 -1.66 -5.65 -25.33
C VAL A 564 -2.08 -7.07 -24.89
N PRO A 565 -1.49 -7.70 -23.85
CA PRO A 565 -1.81 -9.07 -23.45
C PRO A 565 -3.24 -9.24 -22.97
N TYR A 566 -3.79 -8.26 -22.24
CA TYR A 566 -5.19 -8.30 -21.81
C TYR A 566 -6.17 -8.16 -22.99
N GLY A 567 -5.78 -7.38 -24.00
CA GLY A 567 -6.47 -7.37 -25.29
C GLY A 567 -6.48 -8.74 -25.96
N SER A 568 -5.30 -9.36 -26.09
CA SER A 568 -5.17 -10.71 -26.66
C SER A 568 -6.02 -11.73 -25.91
N PHE A 569 -6.02 -11.69 -24.57
CA PHE A 569 -6.84 -12.57 -23.76
C PHE A 569 -8.34 -12.38 -23.99
N SER A 570 -8.81 -11.12 -24.03
CA SER A 570 -10.20 -10.80 -24.36
C SER A 570 -10.62 -11.31 -25.73
N LEU A 571 -9.74 -11.21 -26.73
CA LEU A 571 -9.98 -11.74 -28.07
C LEU A 571 -10.09 -13.26 -28.07
N ILE A 572 -9.17 -13.96 -27.39
CA ILE A 572 -9.22 -15.42 -27.25
C ILE A 572 -10.56 -15.83 -26.64
N LEU A 573 -10.98 -15.23 -25.53
CA LEU A 573 -12.22 -15.60 -24.85
C LEU A 573 -13.46 -15.37 -25.73
N PHE A 574 -13.61 -14.16 -26.29
CA PHE A 574 -14.79 -13.81 -27.07
C PHE A 574 -14.90 -14.68 -28.33
N TYR A 575 -13.82 -14.78 -29.11
CA TYR A 575 -13.84 -15.55 -30.36
C TYR A 575 -13.80 -17.06 -30.13
N ALA A 576 -13.25 -17.56 -29.01
CA ALA A 576 -13.37 -18.97 -28.65
C ALA A 576 -14.82 -19.34 -28.32
N SER A 577 -15.52 -18.54 -27.50
CA SER A 577 -16.95 -18.74 -27.25
C SER A 577 -17.74 -18.72 -28.56
N PHE A 578 -17.50 -17.70 -29.40
CA PHE A 578 -18.18 -17.58 -30.69
C PHE A 578 -17.89 -18.76 -31.63
N TYR A 579 -16.64 -19.23 -31.69
CA TYR A 579 -16.26 -20.40 -32.50
C TYR A 579 -16.96 -21.67 -32.02
N ILE A 580 -16.97 -21.92 -30.71
CA ILE A 580 -17.56 -23.12 -30.12
C ILE A 580 -19.08 -23.17 -30.35
N GLU A 581 -19.76 -22.04 -30.25
CA GLU A 581 -21.22 -21.97 -30.42
C GLU A 581 -21.63 -21.90 -31.89
N SER A 582 -20.99 -21.05 -32.69
CA SER A 582 -21.43 -20.74 -34.06
C SER A 582 -20.77 -21.60 -35.13
N VAL A 583 -19.58 -22.17 -34.89
CA VAL A 583 -18.86 -23.01 -35.87
C VAL A 583 -18.93 -24.48 -35.50
N LEU A 584 -18.72 -24.82 -34.23
CA LEU A 584 -18.82 -26.21 -33.76
C LEU A 584 -20.26 -26.65 -33.43
N TYR A 585 -21.22 -25.70 -33.48
CA TYR A 585 -22.65 -25.91 -33.21
C TYR A 585 -22.89 -26.65 -31.89
N THR A 586 -22.09 -26.32 -30.87
CA THR A 586 -22.20 -26.95 -29.55
C THR A 586 -23.04 -26.08 -28.62
N GLY A 587 -23.84 -26.74 -27.78
CA GLY A 587 -24.71 -26.05 -26.83
C GLY A 587 -23.93 -25.37 -25.69
N PRO A 588 -24.50 -24.32 -25.05
CA PRO A 588 -23.85 -23.52 -24.00
C PRO A 588 -23.26 -24.32 -22.82
N SER A 589 -23.88 -25.44 -22.44
CA SER A 589 -23.42 -26.33 -21.36
C SER A 589 -22.12 -27.06 -21.71
N LEU A 590 -21.96 -27.45 -22.97
CA LEU A 590 -20.71 -28.04 -23.44
C LEU A 590 -19.63 -26.97 -23.57
N THR A 591 -19.98 -25.77 -24.06
CA THR A 591 -19.09 -24.60 -24.04
C THR A 591 -18.55 -24.36 -22.63
N THR A 592 -19.42 -24.27 -21.63
CA THR A 592 -19.01 -24.11 -20.22
C THR A 592 -18.03 -25.20 -19.77
N SER A 593 -18.31 -26.46 -20.13
CA SER A 593 -17.45 -27.60 -19.78
C SER A 593 -16.05 -27.47 -20.41
N TRP A 594 -15.95 -26.90 -21.61
CA TRP A 594 -14.68 -26.65 -22.29
C TRP A 594 -13.93 -25.44 -21.76
N PHE A 595 -14.60 -24.52 -21.06
CA PHE A 595 -13.97 -23.41 -20.34
C PHE A 595 -13.54 -23.79 -18.91
N THR A 596 -13.98 -24.92 -18.37
CA THR A 596 -13.57 -25.42 -17.04
C THR A 596 -12.04 -25.50 -16.84
N PRO A 597 -11.20 -25.92 -17.81
CA PRO A 597 -9.75 -25.93 -17.65
C PRO A 597 -9.16 -24.54 -17.41
N LEU A 598 -9.75 -23.49 -18.01
CA LEU A 598 -9.37 -22.10 -17.77
C LEU A 598 -9.61 -21.74 -16.29
N ALA A 599 -10.79 -22.08 -15.77
CA ALA A 599 -11.18 -21.80 -14.38
C ALA A 599 -10.34 -22.57 -13.36
N ALA A 600 -10.17 -23.88 -13.58
CA ALA A 600 -9.37 -24.74 -12.72
C ALA A 600 -7.89 -24.33 -12.74
N GLY A 601 -7.35 -24.04 -13.93
CA GLY A 601 -6.00 -23.54 -14.11
C GLY A 601 -5.79 -22.22 -13.38
N GLY A 602 -6.70 -21.27 -13.52
CA GLY A 602 -6.63 -19.96 -12.84
C GLY A 602 -6.73 -20.09 -11.33
N PHE A 603 -7.61 -20.94 -10.81
CA PHE A 603 -7.70 -21.18 -9.37
C PHE A 603 -6.39 -21.78 -8.81
N ILE A 604 -5.80 -22.76 -9.49
CA ILE A 604 -4.53 -23.38 -9.08
C ILE A 604 -3.40 -22.35 -9.17
N LEU A 605 -3.30 -21.61 -10.27
CA LEU A 605 -2.28 -20.59 -10.48
C LEU A 605 -2.41 -19.43 -9.49
N ALA A 606 -3.62 -18.99 -9.15
CA ALA A 606 -3.85 -17.97 -8.13
C ALA A 606 -3.27 -18.40 -6.77
N LEU A 607 -3.42 -19.67 -6.38
CA LEU A 607 -2.88 -20.21 -5.13
C LEU A 607 -1.35 -20.41 -5.18
N VAL A 608 -0.81 -20.82 -6.32
CA VAL A 608 0.62 -21.15 -6.49
C VAL A 608 1.46 -19.95 -6.93
N SER A 609 0.83 -18.86 -7.39
CA SER A 609 1.45 -17.64 -7.92
C SER A 609 2.54 -17.06 -7.02
N SER A 610 2.29 -17.03 -5.71
CA SER A 610 3.22 -16.52 -4.70
C SER A 610 4.52 -17.33 -4.60
N PHE A 611 4.48 -18.61 -4.98
CA PHE A 611 5.66 -19.48 -5.03
C PHE A 611 6.40 -19.34 -6.37
N VAL A 612 5.67 -19.21 -7.48
CA VAL A 612 6.23 -19.06 -8.84
C VAL A 612 7.12 -17.82 -8.96
N LEU A 613 6.68 -16.70 -8.38
CA LEU A 613 7.44 -15.44 -8.39
C LEU A 613 8.78 -15.52 -7.64
N ARG A 614 8.93 -16.46 -6.69
CA ARG A 614 10.16 -16.64 -5.91
C ARG A 614 11.22 -17.47 -6.65
N ILE A 615 10.81 -18.23 -7.67
CA ILE A 615 11.66 -19.23 -8.35
C ILE A 615 12.10 -18.77 -9.73
N LEU A 616 11.27 -17.98 -10.41
CA LEU A 616 11.51 -17.60 -11.81
C LEU A 616 11.90 -16.13 -11.94
N ASN A 617 13.05 -15.88 -12.57
CA ASN A 617 13.47 -14.53 -12.96
C ASN A 617 12.42 -13.89 -13.87
N GLY A 618 12.15 -12.59 -13.70
CA GLY A 618 11.09 -11.89 -14.44
C GLY A 618 11.17 -12.00 -15.97
N ARG A 619 12.38 -12.12 -16.55
CA ARG A 619 12.54 -12.37 -17.99
C ARG A 619 11.94 -13.72 -18.43
N ARG A 620 12.10 -14.77 -17.63
CA ARG A 620 11.54 -16.10 -17.93
C ARG A 620 10.02 -16.09 -17.82
N LEU A 621 9.49 -15.39 -16.80
CA LEU A 621 8.05 -15.22 -16.63
C LEU A 621 7.40 -14.50 -17.82
N LEU A 622 8.03 -13.44 -18.33
CA LEU A 622 7.55 -12.74 -19.52
C LEU A 622 7.55 -13.61 -20.78
N ILE A 623 8.58 -14.46 -20.96
CA ILE A 623 8.61 -15.41 -22.08
C ILE A 623 7.50 -16.44 -21.94
N ILE A 624 7.29 -17.00 -20.74
CA ILE A 624 6.21 -17.97 -20.49
C ILE A 624 4.84 -17.34 -20.76
N LEU A 625 4.64 -16.10 -20.33
CA LEU A 625 3.44 -15.31 -20.61
C LEU A 625 3.19 -15.16 -22.11
N CYS A 626 4.21 -14.75 -22.88
CA CYS A 626 4.09 -14.58 -24.32
C CYS A 626 3.78 -15.92 -25.01
N LEU A 627 4.49 -16.99 -24.62
CA LEU A 627 4.27 -18.33 -25.17
C LEU A 627 2.89 -18.89 -24.81
N GLY A 628 2.36 -18.57 -23.64
CA GLY A 628 0.99 -18.93 -23.24
C GLY A 628 -0.06 -18.28 -24.12
N LEU A 629 -0.02 -16.95 -24.25
CA LEU A 629 -0.98 -16.21 -25.07
C LEU A 629 -0.85 -16.53 -26.58
N LEU A 630 0.38 -16.62 -27.10
CA LEU A 630 0.65 -17.05 -28.48
C LEU A 630 0.21 -18.49 -28.71
N GLY A 631 0.57 -19.42 -27.82
CA GLY A 631 0.24 -20.83 -27.96
C GLY A 631 -1.27 -21.08 -27.96
N SER A 632 -1.99 -20.37 -27.08
CA SER A 632 -3.46 -20.41 -27.06
C SER A 632 -4.08 -19.91 -28.36
N SER A 633 -3.67 -18.72 -28.80
CA SER A 633 -4.19 -18.07 -30.02
C SER A 633 -3.86 -18.88 -31.29
N ILE A 634 -2.67 -19.48 -31.38
CA ILE A 634 -2.28 -20.37 -32.49
C ILE A 634 -3.12 -21.65 -32.49
N LEU A 635 -3.32 -22.29 -31.33
CA LEU A 635 -4.14 -23.50 -31.26
C LEU A 635 -5.57 -23.25 -31.75
N PHE A 636 -6.17 -22.11 -31.39
CA PHE A 636 -7.48 -21.71 -31.92
C PHE A 636 -7.45 -21.33 -33.41
N SER A 637 -6.34 -20.76 -33.91
CA SER A 637 -6.20 -20.38 -35.31
C SER A 637 -6.03 -21.57 -36.27
N VAL A 638 -5.47 -22.68 -35.78
CA VAL A 638 -5.07 -23.85 -36.60
C VAL A 638 -6.05 -25.02 -36.42
N ILE A 639 -7.20 -24.80 -35.74
CA ILE A 639 -8.23 -25.83 -35.63
C ILE A 639 -8.63 -26.28 -37.04
N PRO A 640 -8.51 -27.57 -37.39
CA PRO A 640 -8.80 -28.03 -38.74
C PRO A 640 -10.31 -28.11 -38.98
N ASP A 641 -10.76 -27.61 -40.12
CA ASP A 641 -12.17 -27.71 -40.57
C ASP A 641 -12.55 -29.13 -41.06
N THR A 642 -11.74 -30.15 -40.77
CA THR A 642 -11.76 -31.47 -41.44
C THR A 642 -12.85 -32.44 -40.95
N GLY A 643 -13.98 -31.94 -40.41
CA GLY A 643 -15.10 -32.79 -39.97
C GLY A 643 -14.74 -33.80 -38.87
N MET A 644 -13.69 -33.53 -38.10
CA MET A 644 -13.27 -34.36 -36.97
C MET A 644 -14.28 -34.31 -35.82
N SER A 645 -14.25 -35.31 -34.94
CA SER A 645 -15.19 -35.35 -33.81
C SER A 645 -14.93 -34.20 -32.83
N ASN A 646 -16.01 -33.60 -32.32
CA ASN A 646 -15.95 -32.52 -31.32
C ASN A 646 -15.16 -32.93 -30.07
N THR A 647 -15.18 -34.22 -29.70
CA THR A 647 -14.37 -34.76 -28.60
C THR A 647 -12.88 -34.66 -28.88
N PHE A 648 -12.42 -35.01 -30.10
CA PHE A 648 -11.02 -34.90 -30.46
C PHE A 648 -10.56 -33.43 -30.49
N LEU A 649 -11.36 -32.56 -31.11
CA LEU A 649 -11.07 -31.12 -31.16
C LEU A 649 -10.96 -30.49 -29.76
N SER A 650 -11.86 -30.87 -28.86
CA SER A 650 -11.85 -30.40 -27.48
C SER A 650 -10.57 -30.78 -26.75
N TRP A 651 -10.16 -32.05 -26.78
CA TRP A 651 -8.97 -32.51 -26.07
C TRP A 651 -7.65 -32.08 -26.71
N ALA A 652 -7.58 -32.05 -28.05
CA ALA A 652 -6.34 -31.76 -28.76
C ALA A 652 -6.05 -30.26 -28.92
N PHE A 653 -7.08 -29.41 -29.02
CA PHE A 653 -6.92 -27.98 -29.29
C PHE A 653 -7.51 -27.11 -28.18
N ILE A 654 -8.78 -27.27 -27.84
CA ILE A 654 -9.47 -26.32 -26.95
C ILE A 654 -8.93 -26.42 -25.52
N PHE A 655 -8.80 -27.63 -24.98
CA PHE A 655 -8.28 -27.89 -23.63
C PHE A 655 -6.87 -27.30 -23.43
N PRO A 656 -5.86 -27.62 -24.25
CA PRO A 656 -4.53 -27.02 -24.11
C PRO A 656 -4.54 -25.51 -24.38
N ALA A 657 -5.37 -25.00 -25.29
CA ALA A 657 -5.47 -23.57 -25.54
C ALA A 657 -6.00 -22.81 -24.31
N MET A 658 -6.98 -23.37 -23.59
CA MET A 658 -7.51 -22.76 -22.37
C MET A 658 -6.46 -22.73 -21.25
N ILE A 659 -5.67 -23.80 -21.07
CA ILE A 659 -4.59 -23.81 -20.09
C ILE A 659 -3.52 -22.76 -20.44
N LEU A 660 -3.13 -22.67 -21.71
CA LEU A 660 -2.13 -21.69 -22.16
C LEU A 660 -2.64 -20.24 -22.02
N ALA A 661 -3.93 -19.99 -22.27
CA ALA A 661 -4.55 -18.68 -22.09
C ALA A 661 -4.45 -18.20 -20.64
N ILE A 662 -4.83 -19.06 -19.68
CA ILE A 662 -4.83 -18.66 -18.26
C ILE A 662 -3.42 -18.52 -17.70
N VAL A 663 -2.47 -19.38 -18.11
CA VAL A 663 -1.06 -19.22 -17.74
C VAL A 663 -0.52 -17.86 -18.21
N GLY A 664 -0.87 -17.46 -19.44
CA GLY A 664 -0.51 -16.16 -19.97
C GLY A 664 -1.06 -15.00 -19.13
N LEU A 665 -2.36 -15.03 -18.85
CA LEU A 665 -3.05 -13.97 -18.10
C LEU A 665 -2.55 -13.84 -16.66
N ASP A 666 -2.51 -14.95 -15.91
CA ASP A 666 -2.20 -14.93 -14.48
C ASP A 666 -0.76 -14.47 -14.23
N ILE A 667 0.19 -14.92 -15.05
CA ILE A 667 1.57 -14.45 -14.96
C ILE A 667 1.63 -12.94 -15.24
N THR A 668 0.82 -12.42 -16.16
CA THR A 668 0.75 -10.99 -16.45
C THR A 668 0.34 -10.20 -15.22
N PHE A 669 -0.75 -10.62 -14.57
CA PHE A 669 -1.26 -9.98 -13.36
C PHE A 669 -0.25 -9.99 -12.21
N ASN A 670 0.44 -11.12 -12.01
CA ASN A 670 1.42 -11.29 -10.94
C ASN A 670 2.69 -10.46 -11.15
N ILE A 671 3.27 -10.46 -12.36
CA ILE A 671 4.43 -9.61 -12.70
C ILE A 671 4.09 -8.13 -12.50
N THR A 672 2.90 -7.74 -12.92
CA THR A 672 2.41 -6.37 -12.83
C THR A 672 2.35 -5.89 -11.39
N ASN A 673 1.70 -6.65 -10.52
CA ASN A 673 1.61 -6.33 -9.10
C ASN A 673 3.00 -6.29 -8.45
N PHE A 674 3.88 -7.22 -8.83
CA PHE A 674 5.28 -7.20 -8.37
C PHE A 674 6.02 -5.93 -8.80
N ILE A 675 5.89 -5.50 -10.06
CA ILE A 675 6.55 -4.29 -10.55
C ILE A 675 5.99 -3.05 -9.83
N ILE A 676 4.67 -2.98 -9.60
CA ILE A 676 4.07 -1.88 -8.84
C ILE A 676 4.66 -1.81 -7.43
N THR A 677 4.65 -2.92 -6.69
CA THR A 677 5.09 -2.93 -5.29
C THR A 677 6.58 -2.70 -5.13
N THR A 678 7.40 -3.09 -6.12
CA THR A 678 8.85 -2.89 -6.09
C THR A 678 9.31 -1.57 -6.71
N SER A 679 8.58 -1.01 -7.67
CA SER A 679 9.03 0.17 -8.44
C SER A 679 8.34 1.47 -8.04
N LEU A 680 7.21 1.42 -7.34
CA LEU A 680 6.53 2.61 -6.83
C LEU A 680 6.72 2.76 -5.32
N PRO A 681 6.92 4.01 -4.83
CA PRO A 681 6.83 4.33 -3.41
C PRO A 681 5.49 3.90 -2.81
N ASN A 682 5.47 3.54 -1.53
CA ASN A 682 4.27 3.03 -0.87
C ASN A 682 3.02 3.92 -1.03
N HIS A 683 3.19 5.25 -1.04
CA HIS A 683 2.09 6.20 -1.21
C HIS A 683 1.51 6.25 -2.63
N LEU A 684 2.23 5.76 -3.65
CA LEU A 684 1.79 5.71 -5.06
C LEU A 684 1.32 4.33 -5.49
N GLN A 685 1.63 3.26 -4.73
CA GLN A 685 1.31 1.87 -5.12
C GLN A 685 -0.18 1.64 -5.34
N ALA A 686 -1.06 2.22 -4.49
CA ALA A 686 -2.51 2.08 -4.64
C ALA A 686 -3.01 2.72 -5.94
N VAL A 687 -2.56 3.94 -6.25
CA VAL A 687 -2.93 4.64 -7.49
C VAL A 687 -2.36 3.92 -8.71
N GLY A 688 -1.11 3.45 -8.64
CA GLY A 688 -0.47 2.66 -9.70
C GLY A 688 -1.21 1.34 -9.97
N SER A 689 -1.61 0.62 -8.92
CA SER A 689 -2.40 -0.61 -9.05
C SER A 689 -3.75 -0.35 -9.72
N LEU A 690 -4.49 0.67 -9.28
CA LEU A 690 -5.79 1.03 -9.86
C LEU A 690 -5.68 1.56 -11.29
N MET A 691 -4.62 2.31 -11.61
CA MET A 691 -4.31 2.72 -12.99
C MET A 691 -4.10 1.50 -13.88
N ILE A 692 -3.35 0.51 -13.41
CA ILE A 692 -3.13 -0.69 -14.19
C ILE A 692 -4.43 -1.50 -14.33
N THR A 693 -5.20 -1.72 -13.25
CA THR A 693 -6.52 -2.39 -13.36
C THR A 693 -7.43 -1.69 -14.36
N SER A 694 -7.48 -0.34 -14.35
CA SER A 694 -8.19 0.45 -15.37
C SER A 694 -7.69 0.11 -16.79
N LEU A 695 -6.37 0.05 -16.98
CA LEU A 695 -5.76 -0.27 -18.26
C LEU A 695 -6.06 -1.71 -18.73
N LEU A 696 -6.18 -2.66 -17.81
CA LEU A 696 -6.54 -4.05 -18.14
C LEU A 696 -7.92 -4.10 -18.80
N TYR A 697 -8.92 -3.54 -18.12
CA TYR A 697 -10.29 -3.45 -18.64
C TYR A 697 -10.36 -2.64 -19.94
N LEU A 698 -9.53 -1.59 -20.06
CA LEU A 698 -9.44 -0.79 -21.27
C LEU A 698 -8.89 -1.60 -22.45
N GLY A 699 -7.84 -2.40 -22.22
CA GLY A 699 -7.26 -3.29 -23.23
C GLY A 699 -8.28 -4.31 -23.73
N MET A 700 -9.02 -4.94 -22.81
CA MET A 700 -10.07 -5.91 -23.15
C MET A 700 -11.15 -5.30 -24.07
N ALA A 701 -11.65 -4.10 -23.73
CA ALA A 701 -12.68 -3.43 -24.52
C ALA A 701 -12.15 -2.91 -25.87
N SER A 702 -10.97 -2.29 -25.89
CA SER A 702 -10.44 -1.61 -27.08
C SER A 702 -10.09 -2.59 -28.20
N TRP A 703 -9.38 -3.68 -27.86
CA TRP A 703 -8.96 -4.66 -28.86
C TRP A 703 -10.12 -5.46 -29.44
N LEU A 704 -11.15 -5.74 -28.64
CA LEU A 704 -12.39 -6.32 -29.14
C LEU A 704 -13.06 -5.42 -30.19
N GLY A 705 -13.13 -4.11 -29.92
CA GLY A 705 -13.64 -3.14 -30.90
C GLY A 705 -12.78 -3.08 -32.17
N VAL A 706 -11.45 -3.07 -32.07
CA VAL A 706 -10.56 -3.07 -33.25
C VAL A 706 -10.81 -4.26 -34.16
N VAL A 707 -10.99 -5.46 -33.59
CA VAL A 707 -11.29 -6.65 -34.41
C VAL A 707 -12.69 -6.56 -35.01
N GLU A 708 -13.68 -6.04 -34.29
CA GLU A 708 -15.03 -5.87 -34.86
C GLU A 708 -15.07 -4.87 -36.02
N MET A 709 -14.34 -3.76 -35.90
CA MET A 709 -14.16 -2.84 -37.02
C MET A 709 -13.49 -3.55 -38.21
N ALA A 710 -12.49 -4.40 -37.98
CA ALA A 710 -11.82 -5.15 -39.03
C ALA A 710 -12.72 -6.21 -39.68
N THR A 711 -13.54 -6.92 -38.89
CA THR A 711 -14.51 -7.90 -39.42
C THR A 711 -15.63 -7.19 -40.19
N SER A 712 -16.10 -6.04 -39.72
CA SER A 712 -17.12 -5.24 -40.39
C SER A 712 -16.62 -4.67 -41.73
N ALA A 713 -15.41 -4.09 -41.77
CA ALA A 713 -14.80 -3.64 -43.02
C ALA A 713 -14.59 -4.80 -44.02
N GLN A 714 -14.22 -5.98 -43.54
CA GLN A 714 -14.12 -7.18 -44.39
C GLN A 714 -15.49 -7.62 -44.94
N LYS A 715 -16.57 -7.52 -44.16
CA LYS A 715 -17.95 -7.80 -44.62
C LYS A 715 -18.37 -6.84 -45.73
N GLU A 716 -18.03 -5.56 -45.62
CA GLU A 716 -18.32 -4.56 -46.65
C GLU A 716 -17.57 -4.84 -47.95
N ILE A 717 -16.28 -5.20 -47.87
CA ILE A 717 -15.43 -5.47 -49.05
C ILE A 717 -15.83 -6.77 -49.76
N LYS A 718 -16.11 -7.85 -49.02
CA LYS A 718 -16.36 -9.20 -49.59
C LYS A 718 -17.85 -9.53 -49.75
N GLY A 719 -18.74 -8.71 -49.18
CA GLY A 719 -20.16 -9.04 -49.02
C GLY A 719 -20.40 -9.96 -47.81
N ALA A 720 -21.48 -9.70 -47.06
CA ALA A 720 -21.82 -10.41 -45.84
C ALA A 720 -21.98 -11.94 -46.03
N GLU A 721 -22.39 -12.37 -47.22
CA GLU A 721 -22.59 -13.78 -47.58
C GLU A 721 -21.27 -14.57 -47.75
N ASN A 722 -20.15 -13.88 -47.97
CA ASN A 722 -18.84 -14.51 -48.22
C ASN A 722 -17.92 -14.57 -46.99
N LEU A 723 -18.37 -14.09 -45.83
CA LEU A 723 -17.60 -14.12 -44.58
C LEU A 723 -18.19 -15.10 -43.57
N ASP A 724 -17.78 -16.36 -43.72
CA ASP A 724 -18.15 -17.43 -42.79
C ASP A 724 -17.70 -17.12 -41.34
N ALA A 725 -18.45 -17.62 -40.36
CA ALA A 725 -18.20 -17.41 -38.93
C ALA A 725 -16.79 -17.86 -38.53
N THR A 726 -16.30 -18.94 -39.14
CA THR A 726 -14.93 -19.46 -39.03
C THR A 726 -13.88 -18.38 -39.34
N ARG A 727 -14.09 -17.61 -40.41
CA ARG A 727 -13.15 -16.58 -40.86
C ARG A 727 -13.16 -15.37 -39.95
N GLN A 728 -14.30 -15.03 -39.36
CA GLN A 728 -14.41 -13.97 -38.34
C GLN A 728 -13.60 -14.35 -37.09
N CYS A 729 -13.72 -15.59 -36.61
CA CYS A 729 -12.91 -16.11 -35.51
C CYS A 729 -11.41 -16.09 -35.83
N GLN A 730 -11.03 -16.52 -37.05
CA GLN A 730 -9.63 -16.49 -37.48
C GLN A 730 -9.05 -15.07 -37.47
N ILE A 731 -9.79 -14.04 -37.90
CA ILE A 731 -9.32 -12.65 -37.82
C ILE A 731 -9.03 -12.27 -36.36
N GLY A 732 -9.91 -12.63 -35.43
CA GLY A 732 -9.70 -12.42 -33.99
C GLY A 732 -8.47 -13.13 -33.45
N PHE A 733 -8.31 -14.43 -33.73
CA PHE A 733 -7.17 -15.21 -33.24
C PHE A 733 -5.83 -14.76 -33.85
N TRP A 734 -5.78 -14.43 -35.15
CA TRP A 734 -4.58 -13.89 -35.79
C TRP A 734 -4.22 -12.49 -35.28
N THR A 735 -5.21 -11.66 -34.96
CA THR A 735 -4.97 -10.39 -34.28
C THR A 735 -4.39 -10.61 -32.89
N GLY A 736 -4.94 -11.56 -32.11
CA GLY A 736 -4.38 -12.00 -30.84
C GLY A 736 -2.92 -12.44 -30.94
N ASN A 737 -2.58 -13.22 -31.97
CA ASN A 737 -1.20 -13.60 -32.27
C ASN A 737 -0.28 -12.39 -32.51
N GLY A 738 -0.73 -11.44 -33.32
CA GLY A 738 0.01 -10.20 -33.59
C GLY A 738 0.28 -9.41 -32.30
N LEU A 739 -0.73 -9.27 -31.44
CA LEU A 739 -0.61 -8.62 -30.14
C LEU A 739 0.38 -9.35 -29.23
N ALA A 740 0.25 -10.66 -29.10
CA ALA A 740 1.14 -11.43 -28.26
C ALA A 740 2.60 -11.43 -28.78
N LEU A 741 2.82 -11.23 -30.09
CA LEU A 741 4.16 -11.04 -30.67
C LEU A 741 4.75 -9.65 -30.34
N VAL A 742 3.93 -8.60 -30.29
CA VAL A 742 4.38 -7.25 -29.88
C VAL A 742 5.00 -7.26 -28.49
N LEU A 743 4.50 -8.12 -27.59
CA LEU A 743 5.09 -8.29 -26.25
C LEU A 743 6.53 -8.79 -26.28
N VAL A 744 6.89 -9.65 -27.25
CA VAL A 744 8.27 -10.14 -27.43
C VAL A 744 9.20 -8.99 -27.82
N ALA A 745 8.69 -7.99 -28.54
CA ALA A 745 9.46 -6.80 -28.92
C ALA A 745 9.63 -5.81 -27.78
N VAL A 746 8.78 -5.86 -26.73
CA VAL A 746 8.93 -4.99 -25.57
C VAL A 746 10.08 -5.49 -24.70
N LYS A 747 11.22 -4.81 -24.81
CA LYS A 747 12.37 -5.02 -23.91
C LYS A 747 12.02 -4.60 -22.48
N MET A 748 11.52 -5.55 -21.70
CA MET A 748 11.44 -5.47 -20.25
C MET A 748 12.70 -6.09 -19.65
N GLN A 749 13.35 -5.37 -18.75
CA GLN A 749 14.47 -5.88 -17.98
C GLN A 749 13.94 -6.91 -16.97
N SER A 750 14.72 -7.94 -16.67
CA SER A 750 14.29 -8.99 -15.73
C SER A 750 13.80 -8.37 -14.43
N ALA A 751 12.57 -8.69 -14.02
CA ALA A 751 12.12 -8.48 -12.65
C ALA A 751 12.99 -9.39 -11.77
N GLU A 752 14.17 -8.90 -11.39
CA GLU A 752 14.96 -9.49 -10.32
C GLU A 752 14.31 -9.08 -9.00
N ALA A 753 14.43 -9.93 -7.99
CA ALA A 753 14.05 -9.59 -6.62
C ALA A 753 14.97 -8.46 -6.16
N ASP A 754 14.57 -7.25 -6.48
CA ASP A 754 15.30 -6.02 -6.23
C ASP A 754 14.59 -5.29 -5.09
N LEU A 755 15.34 -4.49 -4.36
CA LEU A 755 14.82 -3.72 -3.23
C LEU A 755 13.62 -2.88 -3.68
N THR A 756 12.62 -2.71 -2.82
CA THR A 756 11.49 -1.82 -3.08
C THR A 756 12.00 -0.40 -3.38
N ALA A 757 11.21 0.42 -4.08
CA ALA A 757 11.63 1.77 -4.44
C ALA A 757 12.07 2.59 -3.21
N ASP A 758 11.42 2.37 -2.07
CA ASP A 758 11.74 3.00 -0.80
C ASP A 758 13.05 2.44 -0.21
N GLU A 759 13.28 1.11 -0.26
CA GLU A 759 14.53 0.47 0.17
C GLU A 759 15.73 0.79 -0.74
N LYS A 760 15.51 0.97 -2.05
CA LYS A 760 16.52 1.45 -2.99
C LYS A 760 16.87 2.89 -2.74
N ALA A 761 15.87 3.75 -2.54
CA ALA A 761 16.10 5.14 -2.17
C ALA A 761 16.90 5.22 -0.85
N GLN A 762 16.58 4.35 0.11
CA GLN A 762 17.35 4.23 1.35
C GLN A 762 18.78 3.74 1.11
N ARG A 763 18.98 2.69 0.32
CA ARG A 763 20.32 2.13 0.04
C ARG A 763 21.19 3.05 -0.83
N ASP A 764 20.61 3.72 -1.83
CA ASP A 764 21.30 4.70 -2.65
C ASP A 764 21.68 5.92 -1.81
N TRP A 765 20.78 6.36 -0.91
CA TRP A 765 21.11 7.36 0.10
C TRP A 765 22.26 6.90 1.02
N GLU A 766 22.24 5.68 1.53
CA GLU A 766 23.33 5.10 2.33
C GLU A 766 24.65 4.99 1.54
N ARG A 767 24.61 4.64 0.24
CA ARG A 767 25.79 4.55 -0.64
C ARG A 767 26.38 5.92 -0.96
N ASP A 768 25.54 6.89 -1.30
CA ASP A 768 25.97 8.25 -1.65
C ASP A 768 26.52 8.97 -0.40
N VAL A 769 25.99 8.66 0.79
CA VAL A 769 26.57 9.07 2.08
C VAL A 769 27.90 8.37 2.36
N GLY A 770 28.04 7.09 2.03
CA GLY A 770 29.29 6.33 2.20
C GLY A 770 30.42 6.76 1.26
N GLN A 771 30.13 7.10 0.00
CA GLN A 771 31.14 7.57 -0.96
C GLN A 771 31.63 9.00 -0.69
N ASN A 772 30.87 9.80 0.05
CA ASN A 772 31.29 11.15 0.48
C ASN A 772 32.12 11.12 1.78
N MET A 773 32.33 9.95 2.40
CA MET A 773 33.17 9.75 3.59
C MET A 773 34.52 9.08 3.30
N GLU A 774 34.76 8.59 2.07
CA GLU A 774 36.09 8.21 1.55
C GLU A 774 36.76 9.39 0.83
#